data_AF-A0AA37KFR0-F1
#
_entry.id   AF-A0AA37KFR0-F1
#
_cell.length_a   1.000
_cell.length_b   1.000
_cell.length_c   1.000
_cell.angle_alpha   90.00
_cell.angle_beta   90.00
_cell.angle_gamma   90.00
#
_symmetry.space_group_name_H-M   'P 1'
#
loop_
_entity.id
_entity.type
_entity.pdbx_description
1 polymer ?
#
loop_
_entity_poly.entity_id
_entity_poly.type
_entity_poly.pdbx_seq_one_letter_code
_entity_poly.pdbx_strand_id
1 'polypeptide(L)'
;MKRIYVCLLIFLCFAFVQAQKIKHPALLYTPERIQQVKQRIVNDLKMAEAWASIKKTADEQLQKKNLSKADYLALAYLMTDEKKYADKLKEILLDVIKEDTWGSEEMLARIPVWRADLGLAHKAYLSAIAYDAVYNDLSSSERKEIAEGLKRLALDPCLGDWVLEPARIHSLNSMGHNWWTSCACMGGILALSLQNELPEAKQGAEAVYEALPQWFDFAGDVLQQKPKSFDADGGMYESLNYANFGIQEALQFRLAWMNTHPGQKPVQIPQLNKLSDFFVHVCYPRTGILYNMNFGDSHKNVTAESTLMLLYAMGIRNDNMLWYMNQVEQGQHRDGYFIDRPMGFLYTPDLSKAPQLPEIKKSQLFADFGWATMRTSWEKDATMLAVKSGHTWNHSHADANSFIIFHKGVDIIKDAGNCWYPNPSYRNYFFQSEAHNVVLFNGKGQSREQQYHGSMLRGYLHYLLDADNVKYVLANGTGPYSDQFSRNFRHFLWIDDVIYMIDDLKTHDVGHFEWLWHPGGEAEKRGIDLNITNGNSSVVVRPLYPRLLAKSDFVHDYPEDLYWEEVEAPTEDLKGTETYYSFHLPAKVDRVKGLTAIILKETPDQKDLPYMERREGKDWIGLRIHYKGKITDLYINQLADGRLMHSNSWIEADGWFTDAYMFAVTYEAGMEPADSKERFICYGSALRRGDVSFFSSLAKLFVIQKEENGRMKLWMDGQPKMNARFRSEKRPKAVVVNGKVTPVVYEKGTVKVSGVVIE
;
A
#
# COMPACT_ATOMS: atom_id res chain seq x y z
N MET A 1 56.37 43.53 15.80
CA MET A 1 56.10 42.08 15.86
C MET A 1 54.62 41.71 16.01
N LYS A 2 53.77 42.44 16.77
CA LYS A 2 52.34 42.08 16.95
C LYS A 2 51.41 42.24 15.73
N ARG A 3 51.77 43.02 14.70
CA ARG A 3 50.95 43.19 13.47
C ARG A 3 51.15 42.08 12.42
N ILE A 4 52.25 41.33 12.49
CA ILE A 4 52.54 40.24 11.54
C ILE A 4 51.79 38.96 11.93
N TYR A 5 51.62 38.71 13.24
CA TYR A 5 50.87 37.54 13.74
C TYR A 5 49.35 37.63 13.49
N VAL A 6 48.76 38.83 13.46
CA VAL A 6 47.32 39.00 13.18
C VAL A 6 47.04 38.80 11.68
N CYS A 7 47.93 39.24 10.79
CA CYS A 7 47.79 38.96 9.36
C CYS A 7 48.01 37.48 9.03
N LEU A 8 48.92 36.79 9.74
CA LEU A 8 49.11 35.34 9.60
C LEU A 8 47.94 34.51 10.15
N LEU A 9 47.29 34.94 11.24
CA LEU A 9 46.07 34.31 11.76
C LEU A 9 44.86 34.52 10.83
N ILE A 10 44.74 35.70 10.19
CA ILE A 10 43.69 35.94 9.20
C ILE A 10 43.97 35.15 7.91
N PHE A 11 45.23 35.01 7.48
CA PHE A 11 45.58 34.13 6.35
C PHE A 11 45.42 32.63 6.67
N LEU A 12 45.65 32.21 7.91
CA LEU A 12 45.43 30.84 8.37
C LEU A 12 43.94 30.50 8.60
N CYS A 13 43.09 31.49 8.89
CA CYS A 13 41.64 31.31 8.91
C CYS A 13 41.01 31.27 7.50
N PHE A 14 41.69 31.79 6.47
CA PHE A 14 41.26 31.66 5.06
C PHE A 14 41.83 30.41 4.36
N ALA A 15 42.69 29.62 5.02
CA ALA A 15 43.38 28.49 4.39
C ALA A 15 42.73 27.11 4.58
N PHE A 16 41.61 26.97 5.29
CA PHE A 16 40.94 25.68 5.46
C PHE A 16 39.40 25.77 5.46
N VAL A 17 38.84 26.24 4.34
CA VAL A 17 37.61 25.66 3.77
C VAL A 17 37.80 25.59 2.26
N GLN A 18 38.87 24.92 1.81
CA GLN A 18 38.82 24.35 0.46
C GLN A 18 37.82 23.21 0.58
N ALA A 19 36.56 23.47 0.25
CA ALA A 19 35.55 22.43 0.12
C ALA A 19 36.16 21.31 -0.74
N GLN A 20 36.26 20.11 -0.18
CA GLN A 20 36.89 18.99 -0.84
C GLN A 20 36.12 18.71 -2.14
N LYS A 21 36.78 18.91 -3.28
CA LYS A 21 36.19 18.58 -4.59
C LYS A 21 35.80 17.11 -4.61
N ILE A 22 34.65 16.82 -5.22
CA ILE A 22 34.21 15.44 -5.42
C ILE A 22 35.17 14.74 -6.38
N LYS A 23 35.47 13.47 -6.08
CA LYS A 23 36.28 12.61 -6.95
C LYS A 23 35.36 11.78 -7.85
N HIS A 24 35.09 12.28 -9.05
CA HIS A 24 34.25 11.58 -10.02
C HIS A 24 34.89 10.27 -10.52
N PRO A 25 34.10 9.22 -10.83
CA PRO A 25 32.65 9.11 -10.58
C PRO A 25 32.36 8.91 -9.09
N ALA A 26 31.35 9.58 -8.55
CA ALA A 26 31.04 9.57 -7.12
C ALA A 26 29.55 9.42 -6.79
N LEU A 27 28.66 9.47 -7.79
CA LEU A 27 27.23 9.47 -7.54
C LEU A 27 26.75 8.05 -7.20
N LEU A 28 26.29 7.30 -8.19
CA LEU A 28 25.75 5.95 -8.01
C LEU A 28 26.72 4.88 -8.54
N TYR A 29 27.64 5.21 -9.44
CA TYR A 29 28.52 4.25 -10.11
C TYR A 29 29.93 4.37 -9.55
N THR A 30 30.05 4.27 -8.22
CA THR A 30 31.33 4.51 -7.55
C THR A 30 32.38 3.46 -7.90
N PRO A 31 33.67 3.78 -7.83
CA PRO A 31 34.75 2.82 -8.08
C PRO A 31 34.63 1.55 -7.25
N GLU A 32 34.19 1.66 -6.00
CA GLU A 32 33.96 0.52 -5.11
C GLU A 32 32.87 -0.41 -5.64
N ARG A 33 31.77 0.14 -6.16
CA ARG A 33 30.67 -0.64 -6.76
C ARG A 33 31.10 -1.34 -8.03
N ILE A 34 31.81 -0.62 -8.90
CA ILE A 34 32.39 -1.18 -10.14
C ILE A 34 33.33 -2.34 -9.81
N GLN A 35 34.20 -2.18 -8.81
CA GLN A 35 35.12 -3.25 -8.42
C GLN A 35 34.40 -4.45 -7.80
N GLN A 36 33.37 -4.22 -6.99
CA GLN A 36 32.54 -5.29 -6.42
C GLN A 36 31.86 -6.13 -7.51
N VAL A 37 31.25 -5.51 -8.53
CA VAL A 37 30.61 -6.27 -9.61
C VAL A 37 31.63 -6.97 -10.50
N LYS A 38 32.79 -6.35 -10.79
CA LYS A 38 33.91 -7.03 -11.50
C LYS A 38 34.34 -8.32 -10.78
N GLN A 39 34.40 -8.31 -9.45
CA GLN A 39 34.73 -9.50 -8.66
C GLN A 39 33.62 -10.55 -8.70
N ARG A 40 32.34 -10.13 -8.67
CA ARG A 40 31.19 -11.06 -8.72
C ARG A 40 31.07 -11.78 -10.07
N ILE A 41 31.26 -11.07 -11.18
CA ILE A 41 31.17 -11.62 -12.55
C ILE A 41 32.06 -12.86 -12.73
N VAL A 42 33.22 -12.91 -12.07
CA VAL A 42 34.17 -14.04 -12.17
C VAL A 42 33.57 -15.35 -11.66
N ASN A 43 32.68 -15.29 -10.67
CA ASN A 43 32.19 -16.47 -9.94
C ASN A 43 30.66 -16.68 -10.04
N ASP A 44 29.93 -15.76 -10.68
CA ASP A 44 28.47 -15.80 -10.79
C ASP A 44 28.07 -15.71 -12.27
N LEU A 45 27.63 -16.84 -12.83
CA LEU A 45 27.22 -16.96 -14.23
C LEU A 45 26.08 -15.99 -14.57
N LYS A 46 25.11 -15.80 -13.66
CA LYS A 46 23.99 -14.88 -13.89
C LYS A 46 24.47 -13.44 -14.02
N MET A 47 25.43 -13.05 -13.19
CA MET A 47 26.07 -11.73 -13.29
C MET A 47 26.86 -11.58 -14.59
N ALA A 48 27.55 -12.63 -15.06
CA ALA A 48 28.27 -12.60 -16.33
C ALA A 48 27.32 -12.45 -17.54
N GLU A 49 26.20 -13.17 -17.54
CA GLU A 49 25.16 -13.06 -18.58
C GLU A 49 24.48 -11.69 -18.56
N ALA A 50 24.14 -11.18 -17.38
CA ALA A 50 23.57 -9.86 -17.19
C ALA A 50 24.51 -8.75 -17.71
N TRP A 51 25.81 -8.87 -17.40
CA TRP A 51 26.83 -7.96 -17.93
C TRP A 51 26.91 -8.02 -19.45
N ALA A 52 26.89 -9.21 -20.05
CA ALA A 52 26.89 -9.35 -21.51
C ALA A 52 25.69 -8.66 -22.17
N SER A 53 24.50 -8.78 -21.56
CA SER A 53 23.28 -8.09 -22.00
C SER A 53 23.40 -6.56 -21.92
N ILE A 54 23.91 -6.04 -20.79
CA ILE A 54 24.16 -4.61 -20.58
C ILE A 54 25.17 -4.08 -21.60
N LYS A 55 26.30 -4.78 -21.79
CA LYS A 55 27.34 -4.38 -22.73
C LYS A 55 26.83 -4.40 -24.17
N LYS A 56 26.05 -5.42 -24.56
CA LYS A 56 25.39 -5.48 -25.87
C LYS A 56 24.51 -4.26 -26.10
N THR A 57 23.67 -3.92 -25.12
CA THR A 57 22.81 -2.73 -25.19
C THR A 57 23.64 -1.46 -25.35
N ALA A 58 24.74 -1.32 -24.61
CA ALA A 58 25.66 -0.19 -24.73
C ALA A 58 26.34 -0.12 -26.11
N ASP A 59 26.81 -1.25 -26.65
CA ASP A 59 27.39 -1.34 -28.00
C ASP A 59 26.38 -0.91 -29.08
N GLU A 60 25.11 -1.30 -28.96
CA GLU A 60 24.03 -0.87 -29.86
C GLU A 60 23.76 0.64 -29.78
N GLN A 61 23.96 1.27 -28.62
CA GLN A 61 23.79 2.72 -28.47
C GLN A 61 24.95 3.53 -29.06
N LEU A 62 26.11 2.95 -29.39
CA LEU A 62 27.21 3.68 -30.03
C LEU A 62 26.83 4.30 -31.38
N GLN A 63 25.81 3.77 -32.04
CA GLN A 63 25.30 4.28 -33.32
C GLN A 63 24.19 5.34 -33.17
N LYS A 64 23.81 5.69 -31.94
CA LYS A 64 22.68 6.59 -31.63
C LYS A 64 23.13 7.71 -30.67
N LYS A 65 22.55 8.90 -30.80
CA LYS A 65 22.69 9.98 -29.81
C LYS A 65 21.55 9.93 -28.80
N ASN A 66 21.47 8.85 -28.04
CA ASN A 66 20.30 8.57 -27.21
C ASN A 66 20.58 8.78 -25.71
N LEU A 67 20.17 9.93 -25.17
CA LEU A 67 20.31 10.22 -23.73
C LEU A 67 19.56 9.20 -22.85
N SER A 68 18.43 8.64 -23.31
CA SER A 68 17.62 7.67 -22.54
C SER A 68 18.32 6.35 -22.20
N LYS A 69 19.52 6.13 -22.75
CA LYS A 69 20.37 4.95 -22.49
C LYS A 69 21.80 5.32 -22.11
N ALA A 70 22.03 6.55 -21.67
CA ALA A 70 23.35 7.02 -21.28
C ALA A 70 23.90 6.28 -20.05
N ASP A 71 23.03 5.78 -19.17
CA ASP A 71 23.36 4.93 -18.03
C ASP A 71 24.01 3.59 -18.43
N TYR A 72 23.59 2.99 -19.56
CA TYR A 72 24.23 1.79 -20.11
C TYR A 72 25.64 2.10 -20.65
N LEU A 73 25.80 3.19 -21.39
CA LEU A 73 27.09 3.64 -21.90
C LEU A 73 28.05 3.99 -20.75
N ALA A 74 27.54 4.65 -19.71
CA ALA A 74 28.31 5.04 -18.52
C ALA A 74 28.81 3.81 -17.76
N LEU A 75 27.93 2.84 -17.50
CA LEU A 75 28.34 1.59 -16.87
C LEU A 75 29.33 0.83 -17.76
N ALA A 76 29.11 0.80 -19.08
CA ALA A 76 30.01 0.13 -20.00
C ALA A 76 31.41 0.74 -19.99
N TYR A 77 31.50 2.07 -20.01
CA TYR A 77 32.76 2.79 -19.91
C TYR A 77 33.50 2.46 -18.61
N LEU A 78 32.84 2.58 -17.45
CA LEU A 78 33.47 2.35 -16.15
C LEU A 78 33.88 0.87 -15.94
N MET A 79 33.20 -0.05 -16.60
CA MET A 79 33.54 -1.47 -16.53
C MET A 79 34.72 -1.85 -17.43
N THR A 80 34.87 -1.25 -18.62
CA THR A 80 35.86 -1.69 -19.62
C THR A 80 36.99 -0.71 -19.90
N ASP A 81 36.87 0.54 -19.47
CA ASP A 81 37.77 1.65 -19.82
C ASP A 81 37.86 1.93 -21.34
N GLU A 82 36.95 1.36 -22.15
CA GLU A 82 36.92 1.58 -23.60
C GLU A 82 36.43 2.99 -23.96
N LYS A 83 37.33 3.83 -24.51
CA LYS A 83 37.05 5.24 -24.83
C LYS A 83 35.87 5.46 -25.78
N LYS A 84 35.53 4.50 -26.63
CA LYS A 84 34.36 4.60 -27.53
C LYS A 84 33.05 4.94 -26.79
N TYR A 85 32.88 4.44 -25.56
CA TYR A 85 31.69 4.73 -24.74
C TYR A 85 31.76 6.14 -24.14
N ALA A 86 32.92 6.54 -23.62
CA ALA A 86 33.15 7.88 -23.09
C ALA A 86 33.00 8.96 -24.17
N ASP A 87 33.58 8.73 -25.35
CA ASP A 87 33.47 9.61 -26.52
C ASP A 87 32.01 9.78 -26.95
N LYS A 88 31.23 8.68 -26.94
CA LYS A 88 29.80 8.73 -27.25
C LYS A 88 29.00 9.49 -26.20
N LEU A 89 29.29 9.30 -24.91
CA LEU A 89 28.64 10.05 -23.82
C LEU A 89 28.94 11.55 -23.93
N LYS A 90 30.20 11.91 -24.20
CA LYS A 90 30.61 13.28 -24.47
C LYS A 90 29.86 13.87 -25.66
N GLU A 91 29.78 13.14 -26.76
CA GLU A 91 29.01 13.56 -27.95
C GLU A 91 27.55 13.80 -27.60
N ILE A 92 26.91 12.89 -26.85
CA ILE A 92 25.51 13.03 -26.40
C ILE A 92 25.35 14.28 -25.54
N LEU A 93 26.21 14.47 -24.53
CA LEU A 93 26.14 15.61 -23.60
C LEU A 93 26.31 16.95 -24.33
N LEU A 94 27.26 17.07 -25.25
CA LEU A 94 27.45 18.28 -26.06
C LEU A 94 26.31 18.51 -27.06
N ASP A 95 25.61 17.47 -27.49
CA ASP A 95 24.47 17.60 -28.40
C ASP A 95 23.23 18.11 -27.67
N VAL A 96 22.90 17.51 -26.52
CA VAL A 96 21.67 17.84 -25.79
C VAL A 96 21.67 19.25 -25.20
N ILE A 97 22.84 19.79 -24.86
CA ILE A 97 22.96 21.17 -24.34
C ILE A 97 22.70 22.25 -25.39
N LYS A 98 22.57 21.88 -26.67
CA LYS A 98 22.21 22.81 -27.76
C LYS A 98 20.71 23.08 -27.83
N GLU A 99 19.89 22.28 -27.15
CA GLU A 99 18.44 22.50 -27.09
C GLU A 99 18.13 23.80 -26.33
N ASP A 100 17.03 24.45 -26.70
CA ASP A 100 16.57 25.68 -26.03
C ASP A 100 15.92 25.39 -24.68
N THR A 101 15.12 24.32 -24.61
CA THR A 101 14.40 23.88 -23.41
C THR A 101 14.14 22.37 -23.45
N TRP A 102 14.08 21.74 -22.28
CA TRP A 102 13.56 20.38 -22.11
C TRP A 102 12.15 20.34 -21.54
N GLY A 103 11.58 21.49 -21.16
CA GLY A 103 10.21 21.58 -20.67
C GLY A 103 9.21 21.23 -21.77
N SER A 104 8.16 20.50 -21.42
CA SER A 104 7.09 20.20 -22.37
C SER A 104 6.23 21.44 -22.65
N GLU A 105 5.73 21.54 -23.89
CA GLU A 105 4.91 22.68 -24.33
C GLU A 105 3.68 22.87 -23.43
N GLU A 106 3.04 21.77 -23.00
CA GLU A 106 1.91 21.80 -22.08
C GLU A 106 2.26 22.45 -20.74
N MET A 107 3.39 22.06 -20.14
CA MET A 107 3.81 22.57 -18.83
C MET A 107 4.26 24.03 -18.93
N LEU A 108 4.90 24.39 -20.03
CA LEU A 108 5.31 25.76 -20.31
C LEU A 108 4.13 26.71 -20.56
N ALA A 109 2.98 26.19 -21.00
CA ALA A 109 1.75 26.96 -21.20
C ALA A 109 0.98 27.26 -19.88
N ARG A 110 1.39 26.69 -18.75
CA ARG A 110 0.74 26.90 -17.45
C ARG A 110 1.02 28.30 -16.87
N ILE A 111 0.15 28.74 -15.97
CA ILE A 111 0.31 30.02 -15.25
C ILE A 111 0.21 29.74 -13.74
N PRO A 112 1.30 29.89 -12.96
CA PRO A 112 2.67 30.17 -13.40
C PRO A 112 3.26 29.03 -14.24
N VAL A 113 4.27 29.36 -15.06
CA VAL A 113 4.95 28.43 -15.98
C VAL A 113 5.62 27.31 -15.20
N TRP A 114 5.41 26.06 -15.64
CA TRP A 114 6.09 24.89 -15.10
C TRP A 114 7.23 24.50 -16.04
N ARG A 115 8.47 24.72 -15.61
CA ARG A 115 9.67 24.45 -16.40
C ARG A 115 10.18 23.04 -16.19
N ALA A 116 9.96 22.47 -15.00
CA ALA A 116 10.39 21.11 -14.66
C ALA A 116 9.21 20.15 -14.44
N ASP A 117 9.16 19.10 -15.27
CA ASP A 117 8.26 17.95 -15.17
C ASP A 117 9.04 16.63 -15.02
N LEU A 118 8.31 15.51 -14.92
CA LEU A 118 8.90 14.17 -14.77
C LEU A 118 9.84 13.79 -15.93
N GLY A 119 9.53 14.23 -17.15
CA GLY A 119 10.35 13.95 -18.33
C GLY A 119 11.69 14.67 -18.26
N LEU A 120 11.67 15.95 -17.89
CA LEU A 120 12.88 16.75 -17.65
C LEU A 120 13.70 16.17 -16.49
N ALA A 121 13.06 15.79 -15.38
CA ALA A 121 13.71 15.19 -14.22
C ALA A 121 14.49 13.90 -14.60
N HIS A 122 13.88 13.04 -15.40
CA HIS A 122 14.54 11.83 -15.89
C HIS A 122 15.76 12.14 -16.79
N LYS A 123 15.66 13.14 -17.67
CA LYS A 123 16.82 13.61 -18.47
C LYS A 123 17.92 14.20 -17.59
N ALA A 124 17.56 14.91 -16.52
CA ALA A 124 18.51 15.46 -15.55
C ALA A 124 19.32 14.35 -14.87
N TYR A 125 18.65 13.30 -14.39
CA TYR A 125 19.28 12.11 -13.82
C TYR A 125 20.27 11.45 -14.79
N LEU A 126 19.82 11.15 -16.00
CA LEU A 126 20.67 10.46 -17.00
C LEU A 126 21.89 11.31 -17.40
N SER A 127 21.70 12.63 -17.52
CA SER A 127 22.80 13.56 -17.79
C SER A 127 23.79 13.62 -16.62
N ALA A 128 23.31 13.53 -15.37
CA ALA A 128 24.15 13.49 -14.19
C ALA A 128 25.03 12.23 -14.17
N ILE A 129 24.45 11.05 -14.44
CA ILE A 129 25.19 9.78 -14.52
C ILE A 129 26.22 9.81 -15.66
N ALA A 130 25.83 10.30 -16.83
CA ALA A 130 26.72 10.45 -17.98
C ALA A 130 27.91 11.37 -17.66
N TYR A 131 27.64 12.56 -17.14
CA TYR A 131 28.65 13.56 -16.81
C TYR A 131 29.60 13.07 -15.72
N ASP A 132 29.08 12.47 -14.65
CA ASP A 132 29.88 11.89 -13.56
C ASP A 132 30.82 10.78 -14.07
N ALA A 133 30.36 9.93 -14.99
CA ALA A 133 31.16 8.83 -15.53
C ALA A 133 32.33 9.33 -16.40
N VAL A 134 32.14 10.36 -17.22
CA VAL A 134 33.17 10.85 -18.16
C VAL A 134 33.91 12.10 -17.68
N TYR A 135 33.57 12.63 -16.50
CA TYR A 135 34.10 13.89 -15.98
C TYR A 135 35.62 14.01 -16.14
N ASN A 136 36.36 12.96 -15.76
CA ASN A 136 37.82 12.96 -15.80
C ASN A 136 38.42 12.99 -17.22
N ASP A 137 37.67 12.57 -18.24
CA ASP A 137 38.10 12.58 -19.65
C ASP A 137 37.79 13.89 -20.36
N LEU A 138 36.83 14.67 -19.84
CA LEU A 138 36.48 15.97 -20.38
C LEU A 138 37.59 16.98 -20.08
N SER A 139 37.90 17.83 -21.07
CA SER A 139 38.75 19.00 -20.84
C SER A 139 38.03 20.00 -19.92
N SER A 140 38.78 20.91 -19.28
CA SER A 140 38.19 21.94 -18.42
C SER A 140 37.16 22.82 -19.14
N SER A 141 37.36 23.10 -20.43
CA SER A 141 36.39 23.84 -21.24
C SER A 141 35.12 23.02 -21.47
N GLU A 142 35.24 21.75 -21.81
CA GLU A 142 34.08 20.87 -22.05
C GLU A 142 33.28 20.62 -20.76
N ARG A 143 33.96 20.43 -19.62
CA ARG A 143 33.31 20.29 -18.31
C ARG A 143 32.43 21.50 -18.02
N LYS A 144 32.96 22.70 -18.23
CA LYS A 144 32.27 23.95 -17.98
C LYS A 144 31.13 24.18 -18.97
N GLU A 145 31.37 23.96 -20.26
CA GLU A 145 30.35 24.10 -21.31
C GLU A 145 29.13 23.19 -21.06
N ILE A 146 29.39 21.91 -20.77
CA ILE A 146 28.33 20.95 -20.46
C ILE A 146 27.63 21.33 -19.16
N ALA A 147 28.37 21.73 -18.11
CA ALA A 147 27.78 22.12 -16.83
C ALA A 147 26.86 23.34 -16.96
N GLU A 148 27.27 24.38 -17.68
CA GLU A 148 26.46 25.58 -17.92
C GLU A 148 25.21 25.27 -18.76
N GLY A 149 25.35 24.40 -19.78
CA GLY A 149 24.23 23.94 -20.59
C GLY A 149 23.19 23.14 -19.81
N LEU A 150 23.64 22.15 -19.02
CA LEU A 150 22.77 21.34 -18.16
C LEU A 150 22.17 22.16 -17.02
N LYS A 151 22.89 23.18 -16.52
CA LYS A 151 22.35 24.12 -15.55
C LYS A 151 21.12 24.82 -16.11
N ARG A 152 21.25 25.42 -17.29
CA ARG A 152 20.16 26.13 -17.97
C ARG A 152 18.97 25.20 -18.27
N LEU A 153 19.24 24.01 -18.80
CA LEU A 153 18.21 23.11 -19.29
C LEU A 153 17.46 22.36 -18.20
N ALA A 154 18.12 22.02 -17.09
CA ALA A 154 17.55 21.11 -16.10
C ALA A 154 17.75 21.55 -14.65
N LEU A 155 18.96 21.99 -14.26
CA LEU A 155 19.22 22.36 -12.86
C LEU A 155 18.36 23.55 -12.41
N ASP A 156 18.37 24.64 -13.17
CA ASP A 156 17.62 25.85 -12.85
C ASP A 156 16.09 25.61 -12.87
N PRO A 157 15.52 24.88 -13.84
CA PRO A 157 14.14 24.42 -13.76
C PRO A 157 13.85 23.57 -12.52
N CYS A 158 14.57 22.47 -12.30
CA CYS A 158 14.31 21.53 -11.19
C CYS A 158 14.40 22.22 -9.83
N LEU A 159 15.49 22.93 -9.57
CA LEU A 159 15.69 23.57 -8.28
C LEU A 159 14.84 24.84 -8.12
N GLY A 160 14.72 25.64 -9.18
CA GLY A 160 13.94 26.87 -9.14
C GLY A 160 12.46 26.59 -8.90
N ASP A 161 11.85 25.67 -9.64
CA ASP A 161 10.40 25.42 -9.55
C ASP A 161 9.99 24.69 -8.26
N TRP A 162 10.89 23.86 -7.71
CA TRP A 162 10.57 22.92 -6.62
C TRP A 162 11.26 23.21 -5.28
N VAL A 163 12.38 23.94 -5.22
CA VAL A 163 13.19 24.01 -3.98
C VAL A 163 13.56 25.44 -3.59
N LEU A 164 14.00 26.27 -4.53
CA LEU A 164 14.68 27.53 -4.23
C LEU A 164 13.75 28.74 -4.34
N GLU A 165 13.72 29.56 -3.30
CA GLU A 165 13.11 30.89 -3.33
C GLU A 165 13.94 31.86 -4.21
N PRO A 166 13.31 32.84 -4.88
CA PRO A 166 11.89 33.15 -4.90
C PRO A 166 11.09 32.45 -6.02
N ALA A 167 11.72 31.51 -6.76
CA ALA A 167 11.13 30.89 -7.94
C ALA A 167 10.26 29.65 -7.63
N ARG A 168 10.32 29.14 -6.40
CA ARG A 168 9.62 27.92 -5.98
C ARG A 168 8.11 28.11 -6.01
N ILE A 169 7.46 27.46 -6.98
CA ILE A 169 6.01 27.57 -7.21
C ILE A 169 5.26 26.25 -6.91
N HIS A 170 5.91 25.09 -6.99
CA HIS A 170 5.23 23.79 -6.86
C HIS A 170 5.10 23.30 -5.43
N SER A 171 6.20 23.31 -4.68
CA SER A 171 6.25 22.73 -3.32
C SER A 171 5.38 23.47 -2.31
N LEU A 172 4.83 24.63 -2.68
CA LEU A 172 3.88 25.38 -1.88
C LEU A 172 2.55 24.63 -1.67
N ASN A 173 2.09 23.92 -2.70
CA ASN A 173 0.82 23.17 -2.67
C ASN A 173 1.02 21.72 -3.09
N SER A 174 2.24 21.20 -3.12
CA SER A 174 2.48 19.87 -3.68
C SER A 174 3.67 19.19 -2.97
N MET A 175 3.86 19.51 -1.70
CA MET A 175 4.72 18.70 -0.84
C MET A 175 4.04 17.35 -0.56
N GLY A 176 4.85 16.29 -0.52
CA GLY A 176 4.43 14.98 -0.05
C GLY A 176 3.94 13.97 -1.10
N HIS A 177 3.84 14.37 -2.37
CA HIS A 177 3.61 13.44 -3.50
C HIS A 177 4.88 13.20 -4.32
N ASN A 178 4.82 12.22 -5.21
CA ASN A 178 5.95 11.69 -5.96
C ASN A 178 6.64 12.67 -6.93
N TRP A 179 5.97 13.70 -7.48
CA TRP A 179 6.69 14.62 -8.38
C TRP A 179 7.74 15.44 -7.65
N TRP A 180 7.53 15.70 -6.35
CA TRP A 180 8.51 16.45 -5.56
C TRP A 180 9.84 15.69 -5.53
N THR A 181 9.80 14.40 -5.19
CA THR A 181 11.01 13.57 -5.18
C THR A 181 11.59 13.46 -6.58
N SER A 182 10.77 13.27 -7.62
CA SER A 182 11.29 13.18 -8.99
C SER A 182 12.03 14.45 -9.41
N CYS A 183 11.35 15.60 -9.37
CA CYS A 183 11.92 16.84 -9.89
C CYS A 183 13.05 17.38 -8.99
N ALA A 184 12.86 17.39 -7.67
CA ALA A 184 13.85 17.92 -6.74
C ALA A 184 15.06 16.98 -6.57
N CYS A 185 14.84 15.66 -6.39
CA CYS A 185 15.93 14.73 -6.11
C CYS A 185 16.74 14.41 -7.37
N MET A 186 16.11 14.24 -8.55
CA MET A 186 16.88 14.04 -9.79
C MET A 186 17.64 15.31 -10.19
N GLY A 187 17.04 16.48 -10.00
CA GLY A 187 17.73 17.77 -10.09
C GLY A 187 18.88 17.88 -9.09
N GLY A 188 18.70 17.37 -7.87
CA GLY A 188 19.74 17.29 -6.84
C GLY A 188 20.91 16.36 -7.21
N ILE A 189 20.65 15.24 -7.88
CA ILE A 189 21.72 14.36 -8.41
C ILE A 189 22.52 15.09 -9.50
N LEU A 190 21.83 15.82 -10.39
CA LEU A 190 22.51 16.68 -11.36
C LEU A 190 23.32 17.78 -10.67
N ALA A 191 22.77 18.42 -9.64
CA ALA A 191 23.47 19.41 -8.84
C ALA A 191 24.77 18.83 -8.24
N LEU A 192 24.70 17.61 -7.69
CA LEU A 192 25.86 16.89 -7.16
C LEU A 192 26.94 16.66 -8.23
N SER A 193 26.54 16.31 -9.47
CA SER A 193 27.49 16.03 -10.56
C SER A 193 28.22 17.28 -11.06
N LEU A 194 27.57 18.44 -11.01
CA LEU A 194 28.08 19.71 -11.57
C LEU A 194 28.88 20.55 -10.57
N GLN A 195 28.83 20.23 -9.28
CA GLN A 195 29.30 21.12 -8.20
C GLN A 195 30.80 21.47 -8.24
N ASN A 196 31.62 20.65 -8.88
CA ASN A 196 33.05 20.94 -9.05
C ASN A 196 33.31 22.12 -10.00
N GLU A 197 32.37 22.39 -10.91
CA GLU A 197 32.44 23.48 -11.89
C GLU A 197 31.54 24.67 -11.52
N LEU A 198 30.42 24.42 -10.83
CA LEU A 198 29.39 25.40 -10.52
C LEU A 198 29.13 25.49 -8.99
N PRO A 199 29.55 26.57 -8.31
CA PRO A 199 29.30 26.76 -6.88
C PRO A 199 27.81 26.73 -6.49
N GLU A 200 26.94 27.25 -7.35
CA GLU A 200 25.49 27.25 -7.16
C GLU A 200 24.89 25.84 -7.25
N ALA A 201 25.50 24.92 -8.00
CA ALA A 201 25.06 23.53 -8.04
C ALA A 201 25.35 22.84 -6.70
N LYS A 202 26.47 23.19 -6.04
CA LYS A 202 26.75 22.73 -4.68
C LYS A 202 25.66 23.18 -3.70
N GLN A 203 25.34 24.48 -3.70
CA GLN A 203 24.29 25.05 -2.83
C GLN A 203 22.92 24.43 -3.12
N GLY A 204 22.64 24.17 -4.40
CA GLY A 204 21.43 23.47 -4.83
C GLY A 204 21.31 22.06 -4.27
N ALA A 205 22.39 21.27 -4.34
CA ALA A 205 22.42 19.92 -3.76
C ALA A 205 22.22 19.95 -2.23
N GLU A 206 22.89 20.89 -1.54
CA GLU A 206 22.72 21.11 -0.10
C GLU A 206 21.26 21.44 0.25
N ALA A 207 20.61 22.33 -0.50
CA ALA A 207 19.21 22.70 -0.28
C ALA A 207 18.24 21.52 -0.48
N VAL A 208 18.45 20.67 -1.50
CA VAL A 208 17.64 19.46 -1.69
C VAL A 208 17.85 18.48 -0.53
N TYR A 209 19.08 18.29 -0.08
CA TYR A 209 19.39 17.41 1.05
C TYR A 209 18.76 17.88 2.37
N GLU A 210 18.75 19.19 2.63
CA GLU A 210 18.07 19.79 3.78
C GLU A 210 16.55 19.68 3.69
N ALA A 211 15.98 19.75 2.48
CA ALA A 211 14.54 19.66 2.27
C ALA A 211 14.03 18.21 2.31
N LEU A 212 14.84 17.22 1.94
CA LEU A 212 14.42 15.82 1.78
C LEU A 212 13.67 15.24 2.99
N PRO A 213 14.12 15.40 4.26
CA PRO A 213 13.38 14.90 5.41
C PRO A 213 11.96 15.46 5.52
N GLN A 214 11.74 16.70 5.07
CA GLN A 214 10.43 17.36 5.13
C GLN A 214 9.39 16.69 4.22
N TRP A 215 9.82 16.03 3.14
CA TRP A 215 8.92 15.23 2.30
C TRP A 215 8.46 13.97 3.03
N PHE A 216 9.38 13.27 3.71
CA PHE A 216 9.03 12.10 4.53
C PHE A 216 8.18 12.46 5.75
N ASP A 217 8.45 13.61 6.36
CA ASP A 217 7.74 14.13 7.53
C ASP A 217 6.49 14.93 7.18
N PHE A 218 6.12 15.04 5.90
CA PHE A 218 4.97 15.83 5.49
C PHE A 218 3.70 15.31 6.17
N ALA A 219 3.19 16.12 7.09
CA ALA A 219 2.09 15.74 7.98
C ALA A 219 0.69 15.89 7.36
N GLY A 220 0.62 16.32 6.10
CA GLY A 220 -0.60 16.71 5.44
C GLY A 220 -0.92 18.20 5.59
N ASP A 221 -2.03 18.62 5.01
CA ASP A 221 -2.55 19.98 5.12
C ASP A 221 -4.05 19.94 5.41
N VAL A 222 -4.49 20.64 6.47
CA VAL A 222 -5.89 20.62 6.92
C VAL A 222 -6.79 21.44 5.98
N LEU A 223 -6.29 22.55 5.43
CA LEU A 223 -7.11 23.45 4.62
C LEU A 223 -7.47 22.84 3.26
N GLN A 224 -6.52 22.13 2.65
CA GLN A 224 -6.62 21.44 1.36
C GLN A 224 -6.86 19.93 1.51
N GLN A 225 -7.02 19.46 2.76
CA GLN A 225 -7.28 18.07 3.11
C GLN A 225 -6.27 17.07 2.51
N LYS A 226 -5.00 17.45 2.49
CA LYS A 226 -3.94 16.57 1.99
C LYS A 226 -3.57 15.52 3.02
N PRO A 227 -3.45 14.25 2.62
CA PRO A 227 -2.94 13.22 3.52
C PRO A 227 -1.48 13.51 3.87
N LYS A 228 -1.05 12.99 5.02
CA LYS A 228 0.37 12.83 5.31
C LYS A 228 1.02 11.91 4.28
N SER A 229 2.31 12.08 4.01
CA SER A 229 3.01 11.23 3.03
C SER A 229 3.13 9.79 3.50
N PHE A 230 3.45 9.59 4.79
CA PHE A 230 3.67 8.27 5.37
C PHE A 230 2.78 8.04 6.58
N ASP A 231 2.19 6.84 6.63
CA ASP A 231 1.56 6.26 7.80
C ASP A 231 2.56 6.01 8.92
N ALA A 232 2.05 5.98 10.15
CA ALA A 232 2.81 5.62 11.33
C ALA A 232 3.57 4.29 11.16
N ASP A 233 3.07 3.33 10.39
CA ASP A 233 3.69 2.03 10.09
C ASP A 233 4.40 1.99 8.72
N GLY A 234 4.69 3.15 8.12
CA GLY A 234 5.59 3.29 6.97
C GLY A 234 4.96 3.15 5.59
N GLY A 235 3.64 2.92 5.50
CA GLY A 235 2.96 2.92 4.20
C GLY A 235 2.79 4.33 3.62
N MET A 236 2.83 4.44 2.30
CA MET A 236 2.66 5.70 1.56
C MET A 236 1.33 5.68 0.78
N TYR A 237 0.59 6.79 0.83
CA TYR A 237 -0.81 6.83 0.39
C TYR A 237 -1.03 6.72 -1.13
N GLU A 238 -0.01 6.97 -1.96
CA GLU A 238 -0.14 7.11 -3.42
C GLU A 238 -0.26 5.78 -4.18
N SER A 239 -0.67 4.71 -3.50
CA SER A 239 -0.61 3.34 -4.02
C SER A 239 0.81 2.84 -4.27
N LEU A 240 0.97 1.52 -4.49
CA LEU A 240 2.29 0.90 -4.49
C LEU A 240 3.20 1.42 -5.62
N ASN A 241 2.67 1.59 -6.83
CA ASN A 241 3.43 2.12 -7.97
C ASN A 241 4.11 3.45 -7.65
N TYR A 242 3.33 4.45 -7.21
CA TYR A 242 3.87 5.78 -6.94
C TYR A 242 4.61 5.87 -5.62
N ALA A 243 4.27 5.03 -4.64
CA ALA A 243 5.07 4.85 -3.44
C ALA A 243 6.48 4.39 -3.80
N ASN A 244 6.61 3.31 -4.59
CA ASN A 244 7.91 2.84 -5.03
C ASN A 244 8.64 3.87 -5.89
N PHE A 245 7.95 4.51 -6.85
CA PHE A 245 8.54 5.51 -7.73
C PHE A 245 9.13 6.70 -6.95
N GLY A 246 8.33 7.36 -6.10
CA GLY A 246 8.78 8.54 -5.36
C GLY A 246 9.86 8.21 -4.32
N ILE A 247 9.70 7.10 -3.58
CA ILE A 247 10.68 6.67 -2.59
C ILE A 247 12.01 6.29 -3.28
N GLN A 248 11.97 5.53 -4.36
CA GLN A 248 13.16 5.10 -5.09
C GLN A 248 14.02 6.31 -5.51
N GLU A 249 13.41 7.35 -6.08
CA GLU A 249 14.11 8.56 -6.53
C GLU A 249 14.67 9.37 -5.36
N ALA A 250 13.94 9.48 -4.25
CA ALA A 250 14.45 10.04 -3.00
C ALA A 250 15.70 9.30 -2.49
N LEU A 251 15.65 7.96 -2.54
CA LEU A 251 16.75 7.11 -2.08
C LEU A 251 17.96 7.13 -3.02
N GLN A 252 17.76 7.26 -4.34
CA GLN A 252 18.86 7.47 -5.28
C GLN A 252 19.63 8.74 -4.95
N PHE A 253 18.95 9.87 -4.74
CA PHE A 253 19.61 11.12 -4.38
C PHE A 253 20.32 11.01 -3.03
N ARG A 254 19.64 10.44 -2.02
CA ARG A 254 20.23 10.23 -0.70
C ARG A 254 21.49 9.36 -0.76
N LEU A 255 21.48 8.30 -1.56
CA LEU A 255 22.64 7.42 -1.75
C LEU A 255 23.78 8.16 -2.46
N ALA A 256 23.48 8.93 -3.52
CA ALA A 256 24.48 9.78 -4.19
C ALA A 256 25.07 10.84 -3.23
N TRP A 257 24.26 11.44 -2.37
CA TRP A 257 24.72 12.34 -1.32
C TRP A 257 25.69 11.65 -0.36
N MET A 258 25.33 10.46 0.13
CA MET A 258 26.18 9.67 1.03
C MET A 258 27.53 9.31 0.41
N ASN A 259 27.54 8.94 -0.88
CA ASN A 259 28.76 8.59 -1.59
C ASN A 259 29.67 9.80 -1.82
N THR A 260 29.09 10.99 -2.02
CA THR A 260 29.83 12.25 -2.22
C THR A 260 30.29 12.91 -0.93
N HIS A 261 29.71 12.54 0.21
CA HIS A 261 30.03 13.08 1.55
C HIS A 261 30.47 11.97 2.52
N PRO A 262 31.55 11.21 2.20
CA PRO A 262 31.99 10.10 3.04
C PRO A 262 32.37 10.59 4.45
N GLY A 263 31.91 9.88 5.47
CA GLY A 263 32.15 10.21 6.87
C GLY A 263 31.16 11.21 7.47
N GLN A 264 30.32 11.88 6.67
CA GLN A 264 29.21 12.66 7.19
C GLN A 264 28.08 11.73 7.64
N LYS A 265 27.59 11.90 8.88
CA LYS A 265 26.44 11.15 9.37
C LYS A 265 25.17 11.65 8.66
N PRO A 266 24.40 10.78 7.97
CA PRO A 266 23.17 11.20 7.31
C PRO A 266 22.10 11.68 8.31
N VAL A 267 21.29 12.66 7.90
CA VAL A 267 20.11 13.09 8.66
C VAL A 267 19.17 11.90 8.83
N GLN A 268 18.65 11.68 10.04
CA GLN A 268 17.77 10.56 10.31
C GLN A 268 16.41 10.76 9.65
N ILE A 269 15.90 9.71 9.00
CA ILE A 269 14.56 9.66 8.42
C ILE A 269 13.92 8.37 8.96
N PRO A 270 13.17 8.43 10.09
CA PRO A 270 12.66 7.25 10.79
C PRO A 270 11.82 6.30 9.92
N GLN A 271 11.09 6.86 8.95
CA GLN A 271 10.21 6.17 8.01
C GLN A 271 10.95 5.09 7.23
N LEU A 272 12.24 5.30 6.91
CA LEU A 272 13.04 4.37 6.11
C LEU A 272 13.15 2.97 6.73
N ASN A 273 13.09 2.88 8.07
CA ASN A 273 13.15 1.60 8.78
C ASN A 273 11.84 0.79 8.70
N LYS A 274 10.74 1.42 8.26
CA LYS A 274 9.40 0.82 8.21
C LYS A 274 8.99 0.39 6.80
N LEU A 275 9.68 0.89 5.77
CA LEU A 275 9.35 0.65 4.36
C LEU A 275 9.35 -0.83 3.97
N SER A 276 10.30 -1.62 4.49
CA SER A 276 10.36 -3.06 4.23
C SER A 276 9.08 -3.77 4.67
N ASP A 277 8.61 -3.45 5.87
CA ASP A 277 7.44 -4.10 6.45
C ASP A 277 6.19 -3.69 5.66
N PHE A 278 6.08 -2.42 5.27
CA PHE A 278 5.03 -1.96 4.36
C PHE A 278 4.99 -2.77 3.05
N PHE A 279 6.10 -2.84 2.32
CA PHE A 279 6.13 -3.54 1.03
C PHE A 279 5.84 -5.04 1.14
N VAL A 280 6.31 -5.69 2.21
CA VAL A 280 5.99 -7.09 2.49
C VAL A 280 4.50 -7.28 2.80
N HIS A 281 3.90 -6.37 3.58
CA HIS A 281 2.48 -6.47 3.93
C HIS A 281 1.52 -6.28 2.76
N VAL A 282 1.89 -5.48 1.74
CA VAL A 282 1.05 -5.22 0.56
C VAL A 282 1.33 -6.14 -0.63
N CYS A 283 2.29 -7.06 -0.52
CA CYS A 283 2.57 -8.05 -1.56
C CYS A 283 1.80 -9.36 -1.36
N TYR A 284 1.61 -10.08 -2.45
CA TYR A 284 0.98 -11.40 -2.51
C TYR A 284 1.96 -12.42 -3.12
N PRO A 285 2.72 -13.17 -2.27
CA PRO A 285 3.62 -14.20 -2.76
C PRO A 285 2.79 -15.34 -3.39
N ARG A 286 3.14 -15.72 -4.62
CA ARG A 286 2.46 -16.76 -5.38
C ARG A 286 3.43 -17.62 -6.15
N THR A 287 2.93 -18.72 -6.71
CA THR A 287 3.65 -19.48 -7.71
C THR A 287 3.75 -18.65 -9.00
N GLY A 288 4.97 -18.36 -9.47
CA GLY A 288 5.25 -17.42 -10.56
C GLY A 288 5.63 -16.01 -10.05
N ILE A 289 5.37 -14.99 -10.86
CA ILE A 289 5.64 -13.59 -10.54
C ILE A 289 5.01 -13.13 -9.22
N LEU A 290 5.71 -12.25 -8.49
CA LEU A 290 5.17 -11.64 -7.26
C LEU A 290 3.97 -10.76 -7.61
N TYR A 291 2.85 -10.92 -6.91
CA TYR A 291 1.73 -9.99 -7.02
C TYR A 291 1.78 -8.93 -5.91
N ASN A 292 1.01 -7.87 -6.09
CA ASN A 292 0.71 -6.88 -5.08
C ASN A 292 -0.78 -6.50 -5.06
N MET A 293 -1.16 -5.76 -4.02
CA MET A 293 -2.43 -5.03 -3.97
C MET A 293 -2.42 -3.85 -4.94
N ASN A 294 -3.39 -3.81 -5.86
CA ASN A 294 -3.48 -2.82 -6.92
C ASN A 294 -4.56 -1.75 -6.68
N PHE A 295 -4.81 -1.35 -5.42
CA PHE A 295 -5.69 -0.20 -5.15
C PHE A 295 -5.12 1.09 -5.76
N GLY A 296 -5.98 1.97 -6.27
CA GLY A 296 -5.58 3.22 -6.90
C GLY A 296 -4.78 3.04 -8.18
N ASP A 297 -3.89 3.98 -8.49
CA ASP A 297 -3.07 3.93 -9.71
C ASP A 297 -1.89 2.96 -9.57
N SER A 298 -2.19 1.67 -9.41
CA SER A 298 -1.20 0.59 -9.29
C SER A 298 -1.57 -0.61 -10.16
N HIS A 299 -0.59 -1.44 -10.48
CA HIS A 299 -0.81 -2.72 -11.19
C HIS A 299 -0.34 -3.88 -10.34
N LYS A 300 -1.01 -5.03 -10.43
CA LYS A 300 -0.69 -6.20 -9.60
C LYS A 300 0.71 -6.79 -9.80
N ASN A 301 1.34 -6.54 -10.94
CA ASN A 301 2.68 -7.05 -11.25
C ASN A 301 3.83 -6.12 -10.83
N VAL A 302 3.53 -4.94 -10.27
CA VAL A 302 4.55 -3.99 -9.81
C VAL A 302 5.21 -4.47 -8.52
N THR A 303 6.47 -4.11 -8.33
CA THR A 303 7.26 -4.52 -7.18
C THR A 303 8.08 -3.35 -6.65
N ALA A 304 8.55 -3.47 -5.41
CA ALA A 304 9.31 -2.45 -4.69
C ALA A 304 10.76 -2.86 -4.42
N GLU A 305 11.29 -3.84 -5.15
CA GLU A 305 12.65 -4.34 -5.00
C GLU A 305 13.69 -3.25 -5.22
N SER A 306 13.42 -2.31 -6.12
CA SER A 306 14.31 -1.17 -6.38
C SER A 306 14.52 -0.30 -5.14
N THR A 307 13.45 0.03 -4.42
CA THR A 307 13.52 0.74 -3.13
C THR A 307 14.29 -0.07 -2.08
N LEU A 308 14.00 -1.37 -1.96
CA LEU A 308 14.66 -2.24 -0.98
C LEU A 308 16.17 -2.40 -1.26
N MET A 309 16.57 -2.49 -2.54
CA MET A 309 17.99 -2.53 -2.93
C MET A 309 18.73 -1.27 -2.49
N LEU A 310 18.11 -0.10 -2.65
CA LEU A 310 18.71 1.19 -2.25
C LEU A 310 18.81 1.32 -0.72
N LEU A 311 17.78 0.91 0.04
CA LEU A 311 17.85 0.83 1.50
C LEU A 311 18.99 -0.09 1.97
N TYR A 312 19.08 -1.26 1.35
CA TYR A 312 20.11 -2.25 1.65
C TYR A 312 21.52 -1.71 1.38
N ALA A 313 21.67 -0.96 0.28
CA ALA A 313 22.92 -0.29 -0.10
C ALA A 313 23.33 0.80 0.89
N MET A 314 22.36 1.50 1.49
CA MET A 314 22.58 2.50 2.55
C MET A 314 22.81 1.91 3.94
N GLY A 315 22.72 0.59 4.09
CA GLY A 315 22.94 -0.10 5.36
C GLY A 315 21.69 -0.26 6.22
N ILE A 316 20.51 0.13 5.73
CA ILE A 316 19.22 -0.17 6.35
C ILE A 316 18.80 -1.55 5.84
N ARG A 317 19.05 -2.59 6.64
CA ARG A 317 18.94 -4.00 6.22
C ARG A 317 18.11 -4.80 7.20
N ASN A 318 17.28 -5.69 6.67
CA ASN A 318 16.66 -6.79 7.42
C ASN A 318 16.47 -8.00 6.50
N ASP A 319 16.18 -9.17 7.07
CA ASP A 319 16.05 -10.43 6.32
C ASP A 319 14.77 -10.47 5.45
N ASN A 320 13.72 -9.73 5.83
CA ASN A 320 12.48 -9.62 5.05
C ASN A 320 12.72 -8.92 3.70
N MET A 321 13.69 -8.00 3.61
CA MET A 321 14.10 -7.39 2.34
C MET A 321 14.67 -8.45 1.38
N LEU A 322 15.53 -9.35 1.87
CA LEU A 322 16.11 -10.43 1.06
C LEU A 322 15.02 -11.41 0.61
N TRP A 323 14.09 -11.74 1.50
CA TRP A 323 12.92 -12.57 1.15
C TRP A 323 12.11 -11.94 0.01
N TYR A 324 11.75 -10.66 0.12
CA TYR A 324 10.95 -9.94 -0.86
C TYR A 324 11.64 -9.94 -2.23
N MET A 325 12.91 -9.50 -2.27
CA MET A 325 13.68 -9.45 -3.52
C MET A 325 13.81 -10.84 -4.18
N ASN A 326 13.87 -11.90 -3.38
CA ASN A 326 13.92 -13.27 -3.87
C ASN A 326 12.58 -13.80 -4.44
N GLN A 327 11.46 -13.09 -4.21
CA GLN A 327 10.18 -13.42 -4.84
C GLN A 327 10.00 -12.79 -6.23
N VAL A 328 10.80 -11.79 -6.59
CA VAL A 328 10.63 -11.02 -7.83
C VAL A 328 11.29 -11.74 -9.00
N GLU A 329 10.55 -11.95 -10.09
CA GLU A 329 11.10 -12.56 -11.31
C GLU A 329 11.81 -11.52 -12.20
N GLN A 330 12.84 -11.95 -12.91
CA GLN A 330 13.56 -11.08 -13.85
C GLN A 330 12.63 -10.62 -14.98
N GLY A 331 12.61 -9.32 -15.25
CA GLY A 331 11.79 -8.74 -16.32
C GLY A 331 10.31 -8.56 -15.96
N GLN A 332 9.90 -8.82 -14.70
CA GLN A 332 8.50 -8.81 -14.27
C GLN A 332 7.76 -7.48 -14.53
N HIS A 333 8.40 -6.34 -14.28
CA HIS A 333 7.81 -5.02 -14.49
C HIS A 333 8.82 -4.04 -15.08
N ARG A 334 8.36 -3.14 -15.96
CA ARG A 334 9.25 -2.26 -16.74
C ARG A 334 10.11 -1.32 -15.89
N ASP A 335 9.70 -1.01 -14.66
CA ASP A 335 10.39 -0.08 -13.77
C ASP A 335 11.34 -0.79 -12.77
N GLY A 336 11.41 -2.13 -12.82
CA GLY A 336 12.21 -2.90 -11.89
C GLY A 336 13.72 -2.78 -12.06
N TYR A 337 14.46 -2.99 -10.96
CA TYR A 337 15.93 -2.98 -10.91
C TYR A 337 16.50 -4.39 -11.13
N PHE A 338 16.21 -4.96 -12.29
CA PHE A 338 16.72 -6.27 -12.68
C PHE A 338 18.23 -6.29 -12.90
N ILE A 339 18.84 -7.46 -12.70
CA ILE A 339 20.31 -7.60 -12.72
C ILE A 339 20.91 -7.25 -14.09
N ASP A 340 20.15 -7.35 -15.17
CA ASP A 340 20.52 -7.00 -16.54
C ASP A 340 20.29 -5.51 -16.86
N ARG A 341 20.04 -4.69 -15.84
CA ARG A 341 19.94 -3.23 -15.93
C ARG A 341 21.01 -2.58 -15.06
N PRO A 342 21.51 -1.39 -15.40
CA PRO A 342 22.67 -0.81 -14.71
C PRO A 342 22.53 -0.70 -13.18
N MET A 343 21.40 -0.19 -12.68
CA MET A 343 21.18 -0.07 -11.23
C MET A 343 21.04 -1.44 -10.55
N GLY A 344 20.27 -2.37 -11.12
CA GLY A 344 20.13 -3.70 -10.56
C GLY A 344 21.45 -4.48 -10.56
N PHE A 345 22.24 -4.36 -11.63
CA PHE A 345 23.58 -4.94 -11.73
C PHE A 345 24.51 -4.48 -10.60
N LEU A 346 24.50 -3.18 -10.29
CA LEU A 346 25.37 -2.59 -9.26
C LEU A 346 24.88 -2.86 -7.83
N TYR A 347 23.57 -2.94 -7.63
CA TYR A 347 22.98 -2.86 -6.28
C TYR A 347 22.22 -4.10 -5.82
N THR A 348 21.94 -5.09 -6.69
CA THR A 348 21.31 -6.34 -6.24
C THR A 348 22.19 -7.03 -5.20
N PRO A 349 21.72 -7.22 -3.96
CA PRO A 349 22.51 -7.87 -2.92
C PRO A 349 22.63 -9.38 -3.17
N ASP A 350 23.47 -10.03 -2.37
CA ASP A 350 23.48 -11.49 -2.29
C ASP A 350 22.19 -11.98 -1.62
N LEU A 351 21.37 -12.70 -2.38
CA LEU A 351 20.09 -13.26 -1.93
C LEU A 351 20.22 -14.69 -1.37
N SER A 352 21.42 -15.27 -1.32
CA SER A 352 21.65 -16.64 -0.83
C SER A 352 21.20 -16.88 0.61
N LYS A 353 21.07 -15.81 1.40
CA LYS A 353 20.60 -15.83 2.79
C LYS A 353 19.15 -15.37 2.95
N ALA A 354 18.40 -15.19 1.85
CA ALA A 354 16.98 -14.89 1.95
C ALA A 354 16.28 -16.01 2.75
N PRO A 355 15.50 -15.68 3.79
CA PRO A 355 14.77 -16.70 4.52
C PRO A 355 13.68 -17.30 3.62
N GLN A 356 13.20 -18.50 3.95
CA GLN A 356 12.13 -19.15 3.18
C GLN A 356 10.81 -18.38 3.28
N LEU A 357 10.50 -17.88 4.48
CA LEU A 357 9.34 -17.06 4.79
C LEU A 357 9.81 -15.79 5.52
N PRO A 358 9.09 -14.67 5.39
CA PRO A 358 9.39 -13.47 6.16
C PRO A 358 8.93 -13.66 7.61
N GLU A 359 9.64 -13.03 8.54
CA GLU A 359 9.28 -13.04 9.96
C GLU A 359 8.52 -11.76 10.31
N ILE A 360 7.22 -11.75 10.00
CA ILE A 360 6.34 -10.60 10.22
C ILE A 360 4.89 -11.06 10.44
N LYS A 361 4.08 -10.21 11.08
CA LYS A 361 2.66 -10.49 11.38
C LYS A 361 1.89 -10.82 10.10
N LYS A 362 0.81 -11.60 10.22
CA LYS A 362 -0.05 -11.95 9.06
C LYS A 362 -1.11 -10.89 8.74
N SER A 363 -1.30 -9.93 9.63
CA SER A 363 -2.24 -8.84 9.41
C SER A 363 -1.62 -7.52 9.81
N GLN A 364 -1.93 -6.47 9.04
CA GLN A 364 -1.42 -5.11 9.25
C GLN A 364 -2.50 -4.09 8.93
N LEU A 365 -2.59 -3.04 9.75
CA LEU A 365 -3.46 -1.89 9.56
C LEU A 365 -2.60 -0.65 9.37
N PHE A 366 -2.73 0.00 8.23
CA PHE A 366 -2.16 1.33 7.96
C PHE A 366 -3.27 2.35 8.14
N ALA A 367 -3.47 2.79 9.38
CA ALA A 367 -4.65 3.54 9.82
C ALA A 367 -4.73 4.95 9.22
N ASP A 368 -3.61 5.57 8.87
CA ASP A 368 -3.55 6.96 8.44
C ASP A 368 -4.04 7.18 7.02
N PHE A 369 -3.80 6.23 6.11
CA PHE A 369 -4.36 6.24 4.75
C PHE A 369 -5.43 5.16 4.52
N GLY A 370 -5.67 4.31 5.51
CA GLY A 370 -6.86 3.45 5.58
C GLY A 370 -6.76 2.18 4.75
N TRP A 371 -5.66 1.44 4.89
CA TRP A 371 -5.48 0.11 4.27
C TRP A 371 -5.30 -0.97 5.33
N ALA A 372 -5.79 -2.17 5.08
CA ALA A 372 -5.53 -3.32 5.92
C ALA A 372 -5.31 -4.57 5.09
N THR A 373 -4.41 -5.43 5.56
CA THR A 373 -4.23 -6.77 5.03
C THR A 373 -4.42 -7.80 6.12
N MET A 374 -5.00 -8.94 5.74
CA MET A 374 -5.19 -10.10 6.59
C MET A 374 -4.89 -11.35 5.75
N ARG A 375 -3.99 -12.23 6.18
CA ARG A 375 -3.68 -13.47 5.45
C ARG A 375 -3.62 -14.70 6.32
N THR A 376 -3.77 -15.88 5.72
CA THR A 376 -3.69 -17.16 6.44
C THR A 376 -2.25 -17.59 6.70
N SER A 377 -1.33 -17.29 5.77
CA SER A 377 0.09 -17.63 5.84
C SER A 377 0.92 -16.72 4.91
N TRP A 378 2.25 -16.76 5.05
CA TRP A 378 3.21 -16.19 4.11
C TRP A 378 3.67 -17.18 3.02
N GLU A 379 3.24 -18.44 3.12
CA GLU A 379 3.42 -19.42 2.05
C GLU A 379 2.81 -18.91 0.74
N LYS A 380 3.37 -19.35 -0.39
CA LYS A 380 2.86 -19.00 -1.70
C LYS A 380 1.40 -19.43 -1.85
N ASP A 381 0.62 -18.61 -2.55
CA ASP A 381 -0.77 -18.90 -2.92
C ASP A 381 -1.76 -18.96 -1.73
N ALA A 382 -1.32 -18.60 -0.52
CA ALA A 382 -2.15 -18.50 0.69
C ALA A 382 -3.27 -17.47 0.52
N THR A 383 -4.39 -17.57 1.25
CA THR A 383 -5.46 -16.56 1.15
C THR A 383 -5.04 -15.23 1.78
N MET A 384 -5.33 -14.14 1.07
CA MET A 384 -5.20 -12.78 1.59
C MET A 384 -6.47 -11.96 1.29
N LEU A 385 -7.00 -11.30 2.31
CA LEU A 385 -8.00 -10.24 2.20
C LEU A 385 -7.31 -8.89 2.36
N ALA A 386 -7.49 -8.02 1.37
CA ALA A 386 -7.02 -6.64 1.37
C ALA A 386 -8.24 -5.70 1.39
N VAL A 387 -8.22 -4.67 2.25
CA VAL A 387 -9.34 -3.73 2.43
C VAL A 387 -8.82 -2.30 2.35
N LYS A 388 -9.58 -1.41 1.70
CA LYS A 388 -9.29 0.03 1.64
C LYS A 388 -10.51 0.85 2.04
N SER A 389 -10.31 1.83 2.92
CA SER A 389 -11.25 2.92 3.18
C SER A 389 -10.47 4.10 3.74
N GLY A 390 -10.24 5.10 2.88
CA GLY A 390 -9.25 6.15 3.15
C GLY A 390 -9.53 7.43 2.36
N HIS A 391 -8.46 8.14 2.00
CA HIS A 391 -8.55 9.31 1.13
C HIS A 391 -8.88 8.90 -0.31
N THR A 392 -9.59 9.78 -1.01
CA THR A 392 -9.75 9.78 -2.46
C THR A 392 -9.15 11.08 -2.93
N TRP A 393 -7.92 11.04 -3.44
CA TRP A 393 -7.20 12.20 -3.96
C TRP A 393 -5.93 11.72 -4.65
N ASN A 394 -5.55 12.41 -5.73
CA ASN A 394 -4.40 12.08 -6.57
C ASN A 394 -4.46 10.63 -7.09
N HIS A 395 -3.51 9.78 -6.67
CA HIS A 395 -3.39 8.39 -7.11
C HIS A 395 -4.29 7.39 -6.33
N SER A 396 -5.10 7.87 -5.37
CA SER A 396 -6.12 7.07 -4.69
C SER A 396 -7.50 7.30 -5.31
N HIS A 397 -8.14 6.20 -5.75
CA HIS A 397 -9.44 6.22 -6.44
C HIS A 397 -10.64 6.44 -5.50
N ALA A 398 -11.84 6.48 -6.08
CA ALA A 398 -13.13 6.55 -5.40
C ALA A 398 -13.61 5.16 -4.92
N ASP A 399 -12.76 4.50 -4.13
CA ASP A 399 -12.81 3.09 -3.75
C ASP A 399 -13.00 2.86 -2.23
N ALA A 400 -13.56 3.82 -1.50
CA ALA A 400 -13.75 3.70 -0.06
C ALA A 400 -14.69 2.53 0.30
N ASN A 401 -14.26 1.68 1.25
CA ASN A 401 -14.85 0.37 1.61
C ASN A 401 -14.67 -0.74 0.56
N SER A 402 -13.82 -0.55 -0.45
CA SER A 402 -13.44 -1.61 -1.40
C SER A 402 -12.55 -2.68 -0.75
N PHE A 403 -12.49 -3.84 -1.39
CA PHE A 403 -11.67 -4.97 -0.97
C PHE A 403 -11.24 -5.82 -2.17
N ILE A 404 -10.18 -6.60 -1.97
CA ILE A 404 -9.63 -7.58 -2.91
C ILE A 404 -9.42 -8.89 -2.14
N ILE A 405 -9.75 -10.02 -2.75
CA ILE A 405 -9.46 -11.35 -2.20
C ILE A 405 -8.52 -12.07 -3.15
N PHE A 406 -7.35 -12.40 -2.63
CA PHE A 406 -6.43 -13.33 -3.26
C PHE A 406 -6.58 -14.71 -2.64
N HIS A 407 -6.67 -15.73 -3.47
CA HIS A 407 -6.83 -17.11 -3.02
C HIS A 407 -6.24 -18.06 -4.06
N LYS A 408 -5.41 -19.02 -3.62
CA LYS A 408 -4.81 -20.07 -4.47
C LYS A 408 -4.09 -19.47 -5.71
N GLY A 409 -3.32 -18.40 -5.48
CA GLY A 409 -2.43 -17.80 -6.47
C GLY A 409 -3.03 -16.74 -7.40
N VAL A 410 -4.31 -16.41 -7.28
CA VAL A 410 -4.99 -15.39 -8.09
C VAL A 410 -5.81 -14.43 -7.25
N ASP A 411 -6.06 -13.23 -7.78
CA ASP A 411 -7.01 -12.22 -7.32
C ASP A 411 -8.45 -12.64 -7.66
N ILE A 412 -9.01 -13.62 -6.95
CA ILE A 412 -10.31 -14.25 -7.29
C ILE A 412 -11.51 -13.29 -7.19
N ILE A 413 -11.45 -12.30 -6.30
CA ILE A 413 -12.29 -11.09 -6.33
C ILE A 413 -11.31 -9.93 -6.43
N LYS A 414 -11.32 -9.23 -7.57
CA LYS A 414 -10.28 -8.28 -7.95
C LYS A 414 -10.74 -6.83 -7.86
N ASP A 415 -9.79 -5.92 -7.99
CA ASP A 415 -10.08 -4.54 -8.40
C ASP A 415 -9.99 -4.45 -9.93
N ALA A 416 -10.77 -3.57 -10.57
CA ALA A 416 -10.70 -3.39 -12.03
C ALA A 416 -9.32 -2.85 -12.48
N GLY A 417 -8.58 -2.20 -11.58
CA GLY A 417 -7.23 -1.71 -11.83
C GLY A 417 -7.22 -0.26 -12.32
N ASN A 418 -6.26 0.07 -13.19
CA ASN A 418 -6.12 1.42 -13.72
C ASN A 418 -5.86 1.44 -15.23
N CYS A 419 -5.79 2.63 -15.81
CA CYS A 419 -5.21 2.80 -17.14
C CYS A 419 -4.50 4.16 -17.28
N TRP A 420 -3.91 4.42 -18.44
CA TRP A 420 -3.18 5.66 -18.70
C TRP A 420 -4.09 6.91 -18.59
N TYR A 421 -3.60 7.96 -17.92
CA TYR A 421 -4.40 9.13 -17.50
C TYR A 421 -5.27 9.80 -18.57
N PRO A 422 -4.76 10.07 -19.77
CA PRO A 422 -5.55 10.72 -20.80
C PRO A 422 -6.59 9.79 -21.45
N ASN A 423 -6.62 8.49 -21.12
CA ASN A 423 -7.73 7.64 -21.53
C ASN A 423 -9.04 8.17 -20.91
N PRO A 424 -10.12 8.34 -21.67
CA PRO A 424 -11.42 8.66 -21.10
C PRO A 424 -11.90 7.66 -20.03
N SER A 425 -11.55 6.37 -20.17
CA SER A 425 -11.92 5.33 -19.19
C SER A 425 -11.27 5.54 -17.83
N TYR A 426 -10.11 6.21 -17.75
CA TYR A 426 -9.48 6.55 -16.48
C TYR A 426 -10.44 7.37 -15.61
N ARG A 427 -10.87 8.52 -16.14
CA ARG A 427 -11.79 9.44 -15.43
C ARG A 427 -13.23 8.92 -15.33
N ASN A 428 -13.67 8.10 -16.28
CA ASN A 428 -15.09 7.73 -16.37
C ASN A 428 -15.42 6.42 -15.65
N TYR A 429 -14.44 5.52 -15.50
CA TYR A 429 -14.63 4.18 -14.93
C TYR A 429 -13.57 3.84 -13.90
N PHE A 430 -12.29 3.66 -14.28
CA PHE A 430 -11.26 3.10 -13.39
C PHE A 430 -11.06 3.88 -12.09
N PHE A 431 -11.15 5.22 -12.13
CA PHE A 431 -11.06 6.05 -10.92
C PHE A 431 -12.32 5.98 -10.04
N GLN A 432 -13.46 5.57 -10.62
CA GLN A 432 -14.78 5.79 -10.08
C GLN A 432 -15.29 4.55 -9.35
N SER A 433 -16.21 4.76 -8.39
CA SER A 433 -16.75 3.70 -7.53
C SER A 433 -17.28 2.47 -8.29
N GLU A 434 -17.77 2.65 -9.51
CA GLU A 434 -18.27 1.57 -10.38
C GLU A 434 -17.19 0.53 -10.74
N ALA A 435 -15.90 0.86 -10.64
CA ALA A 435 -14.78 -0.03 -10.91
C ALA A 435 -14.31 -0.84 -9.68
N HIS A 436 -15.00 -0.71 -8.55
CA HIS A 436 -14.55 -1.24 -7.25
C HIS A 436 -15.64 -2.06 -6.53
N ASN A 437 -15.24 -2.90 -5.57
CA ASN A 437 -16.18 -3.75 -4.81
C ASN A 437 -16.86 -2.96 -3.67
N VAL A 438 -17.73 -2.03 -4.01
CA VAL A 438 -18.37 -1.07 -3.08
C VAL A 438 -19.90 -1.17 -3.10
N VAL A 439 -20.56 -0.32 -2.30
CA VAL A 439 -22.01 -0.14 -2.33
C VAL A 439 -22.33 1.14 -3.12
N LEU A 440 -23.36 1.09 -3.96
CA LEU A 440 -23.97 2.26 -4.57
C LEU A 440 -25.35 2.53 -3.96
N PHE A 441 -25.77 3.80 -4.02
CA PHE A 441 -27.13 4.21 -3.71
C PHE A 441 -27.76 4.89 -4.93
N ASN A 442 -28.87 4.34 -5.43
CA ASN A 442 -29.51 4.78 -6.68
C ASN A 442 -28.53 4.90 -7.85
N GLY A 443 -27.68 3.88 -8.04
CA GLY A 443 -26.63 3.85 -9.07
C GLY A 443 -25.48 4.84 -8.86
N LYS A 444 -25.35 5.46 -7.68
CA LYS A 444 -24.29 6.46 -7.39
C LYS A 444 -23.33 5.97 -6.30
N GLY A 445 -22.04 6.10 -6.61
CA GLY A 445 -20.94 5.89 -5.66
C GLY A 445 -20.51 7.18 -4.96
N GLN A 446 -19.22 7.31 -4.67
CA GLN A 446 -18.64 8.58 -4.24
C GLN A 446 -18.85 9.67 -5.29
N SER A 447 -18.88 10.93 -4.86
CA SER A 447 -18.95 12.07 -5.79
C SER A 447 -17.78 12.07 -6.77
N ARG A 448 -18.09 12.10 -8.07
CA ARG A 448 -17.09 12.16 -9.16
C ARG A 448 -16.21 13.41 -9.09
N GLU A 449 -16.65 14.48 -8.42
CA GLU A 449 -15.85 15.69 -8.19
C GLU A 449 -14.60 15.42 -7.35
N GLN A 450 -14.62 14.36 -6.53
CA GLN A 450 -13.50 13.99 -5.66
C GLN A 450 -12.26 13.57 -6.46
N GLN A 451 -12.40 13.24 -7.75
CA GLN A 451 -11.26 13.04 -8.64
C GLN A 451 -10.35 14.28 -8.70
N TYR A 452 -10.93 15.48 -8.63
CA TYR A 452 -10.18 16.73 -8.73
C TYR A 452 -10.05 17.46 -7.39
N HIS A 453 -11.09 17.41 -6.57
CA HIS A 453 -11.14 18.16 -5.30
C HIS A 453 -10.73 17.32 -4.09
N GLY A 454 -10.56 16.02 -4.28
CA GLY A 454 -10.38 15.07 -3.20
C GLY A 454 -11.62 14.88 -2.32
N SER A 455 -11.62 13.86 -1.47
CA SER A 455 -12.64 13.71 -0.43
C SER A 455 -12.34 14.62 0.77
N MET A 456 -13.17 15.64 0.96
CA MET A 456 -13.07 16.56 2.11
C MET A 456 -13.21 15.83 3.46
N LEU A 457 -14.01 14.75 3.47
CA LEU A 457 -14.12 13.82 4.58
C LEU A 457 -13.53 12.48 4.12
N ARG A 458 -12.44 12.05 4.74
CA ARG A 458 -11.79 10.78 4.41
C ARG A 458 -12.54 9.57 4.96
N GLY A 459 -12.28 8.40 4.37
CA GLY A 459 -12.63 7.10 4.94
C GLY A 459 -11.62 6.66 6.00
N TYR A 460 -11.98 5.60 6.73
CA TYR A 460 -11.13 5.04 7.80
C TYR A 460 -11.23 3.52 7.88
N LEU A 461 -10.14 2.90 8.33
CA LEU A 461 -10.13 1.53 8.84
C LEU A 461 -9.82 1.52 10.33
N HIS A 462 -10.47 0.62 11.07
CA HIS A 462 -10.37 0.53 12.52
C HIS A 462 -10.35 -0.91 13.02
N TYR A 463 -9.79 -1.09 14.22
CA TYR A 463 -9.94 -2.27 15.08
C TYR A 463 -9.53 -3.59 14.42
N LEU A 464 -8.30 -3.69 13.92
CA LEU A 464 -7.78 -4.92 13.33
C LEU A 464 -7.50 -5.96 14.41
N LEU A 465 -8.17 -7.11 14.34
CA LEU A 465 -7.90 -8.28 15.20
C LEU A 465 -7.50 -9.48 14.33
N ASP A 466 -6.48 -10.22 14.75
CA ASP A 466 -6.04 -11.46 14.10
C ASP A 466 -5.72 -12.55 15.14
N ALA A 467 -6.64 -13.51 15.24
CA ALA A 467 -6.55 -14.67 16.11
C ALA A 467 -6.45 -15.97 15.29
N ASP A 468 -5.68 -15.94 14.21
CA ASP A 468 -5.48 -17.03 13.24
C ASP A 468 -6.74 -17.37 12.45
N ASN A 469 -7.63 -18.24 12.93
CA ASN A 469 -8.85 -18.59 12.20
C ASN A 469 -9.95 -17.51 12.32
N VAL A 470 -9.89 -16.63 13.32
CA VAL A 470 -10.82 -15.50 13.47
C VAL A 470 -10.05 -14.20 13.24
N LYS A 471 -10.47 -13.40 12.25
CA LYS A 471 -9.93 -12.07 11.99
C LYS A 471 -11.05 -11.05 11.80
N TYR A 472 -10.75 -9.79 12.07
CA TYR A 472 -11.73 -8.72 11.97
C TYR A 472 -11.10 -7.38 11.60
N VAL A 473 -11.78 -6.60 10.75
CA VAL A 473 -11.52 -5.17 10.55
C VAL A 473 -12.81 -4.42 10.26
N LEU A 474 -12.90 -3.17 10.71
CA LEU A 474 -13.99 -2.24 10.41
C LEU A 474 -13.56 -1.20 9.39
N ALA A 475 -14.32 -1.08 8.30
CA ALA A 475 -14.20 -0.01 7.32
C ALA A 475 -15.34 1.01 7.47
N ASN A 476 -15.01 2.29 7.37
CA ASN A 476 -15.94 3.41 7.43
C ASN A 476 -15.73 4.34 6.23
N GLY A 477 -16.61 4.20 5.24
CA GLY A 477 -16.65 4.98 4.01
C GLY A 477 -17.62 6.16 4.09
N THR A 478 -18.17 6.48 5.27
CA THR A 478 -19.20 7.52 5.40
C THR A 478 -18.72 8.89 4.92
N GLY A 479 -17.45 9.24 5.20
CA GLY A 479 -16.88 10.53 4.79
C GLY A 479 -16.89 10.72 3.26
N PRO A 480 -16.23 9.84 2.50
CA PRO A 480 -16.17 9.96 1.04
C PRO A 480 -17.53 9.83 0.35
N TYR A 481 -18.53 9.24 1.02
CA TYR A 481 -19.90 9.10 0.55
C TYR A 481 -20.89 10.09 1.20
N SER A 482 -20.39 11.14 1.88
CA SER A 482 -21.21 11.97 2.77
C SER A 482 -22.37 12.72 2.10
N ASP A 483 -22.33 12.89 0.79
CA ASP A 483 -23.41 13.48 0.00
C ASP A 483 -24.64 12.56 -0.11
N GLN A 484 -24.46 11.24 -0.02
CA GLN A 484 -25.55 10.25 -0.09
C GLN A 484 -25.79 9.54 1.26
N PHE A 485 -24.72 9.24 2.01
CA PHE A 485 -24.74 8.41 3.20
C PHE A 485 -24.50 9.22 4.47
N SER A 486 -25.31 8.96 5.50
CA SER A 486 -24.99 9.31 6.89
C SER A 486 -24.36 8.14 7.65
N ARG A 487 -24.36 6.94 7.07
CA ARG A 487 -23.66 5.76 7.57
C ARG A 487 -23.31 4.82 6.41
N ASN A 488 -22.03 4.55 6.21
CA ASN A 488 -21.52 3.55 5.26
C ASN A 488 -20.39 2.76 5.94
N PHE A 489 -20.77 1.83 6.82
CA PHE A 489 -19.84 0.99 7.56
C PHE A 489 -19.85 -0.42 6.96
N ARG A 490 -18.67 -0.98 6.78
CA ARG A 490 -18.49 -2.36 6.31
C ARG A 490 -17.57 -3.10 7.27
N HIS A 491 -18.04 -4.22 7.79
CA HIS A 491 -17.25 -5.08 8.64
C HIS A 491 -16.81 -6.31 7.85
N PHE A 492 -15.57 -6.71 8.02
CA PHE A 492 -15.08 -7.99 7.54
C PHE A 492 -14.77 -8.87 8.75
N LEU A 493 -15.58 -9.89 8.98
CA LEU A 493 -15.34 -10.92 10.00
C LEU A 493 -14.98 -12.22 9.28
N TRP A 494 -13.73 -12.64 9.38
CA TRP A 494 -13.25 -13.87 8.77
C TRP A 494 -13.19 -14.96 9.84
N ILE A 495 -13.95 -16.04 9.67
CA ILE A 495 -13.93 -17.23 10.53
C ILE A 495 -13.67 -18.46 9.68
N ASP A 496 -12.59 -19.19 9.99
CA ASP A 496 -12.15 -20.38 9.26
C ASP A 496 -12.07 -20.12 7.74
N ASP A 497 -12.93 -20.77 6.94
CA ASP A 497 -12.95 -20.70 5.48
C ASP A 497 -14.01 -19.71 4.94
N VAL A 498 -14.58 -18.85 5.80
CA VAL A 498 -15.64 -17.91 5.43
C VAL A 498 -15.29 -16.49 5.84
N ILE A 499 -15.40 -15.55 4.89
CA ILE A 499 -15.35 -14.12 5.14
C ILE A 499 -16.79 -13.59 5.14
N TYR A 500 -17.27 -13.15 6.30
CA TYR A 500 -18.54 -12.47 6.44
C TYR A 500 -18.34 -10.97 6.22
N MET A 501 -18.98 -10.44 5.19
CA MET A 501 -19.06 -9.00 4.90
C MET A 501 -20.39 -8.49 5.44
N ILE A 502 -20.34 -7.56 6.41
CA ILE A 502 -21.53 -6.97 7.04
C ILE A 502 -21.58 -5.48 6.73
N ASP A 503 -22.58 -5.07 5.99
CA ASP A 503 -22.81 -3.66 5.63
C ASP A 503 -23.87 -3.03 6.54
N ASP A 504 -23.52 -1.91 7.18
CA ASP A 504 -24.41 -1.12 8.02
C ASP A 504 -24.62 0.26 7.38
N LEU A 505 -25.76 0.39 6.70
CA LEU A 505 -25.98 1.46 5.74
C LEU A 505 -27.14 2.34 6.18
N LYS A 506 -26.95 3.66 6.06
CA LYS A 506 -27.99 4.68 6.23
C LYS A 506 -27.74 5.82 5.26
N THR A 507 -28.74 6.13 4.44
CA THR A 507 -28.74 7.23 3.49
C THR A 507 -29.62 8.37 3.97
N HIS A 508 -29.42 9.54 3.38
CA HIS A 508 -30.24 10.74 3.66
C HIS A 508 -31.65 10.59 3.08
N ASP A 509 -31.76 9.90 1.95
CA ASP A 509 -33.01 9.64 1.23
C ASP A 509 -33.40 8.16 1.22
N VAL A 510 -34.67 7.88 0.93
CA VAL A 510 -35.18 6.53 0.66
C VAL A 510 -34.93 6.18 -0.81
N GLY A 511 -34.30 5.04 -1.07
CA GLY A 511 -33.94 4.63 -2.44
C GLY A 511 -33.49 3.17 -2.52
N HIS A 512 -32.65 2.86 -3.51
CA HIS A 512 -32.14 1.53 -3.79
C HIS A 512 -30.67 1.38 -3.42
N PHE A 513 -30.32 0.21 -2.88
CA PHE A 513 -28.94 -0.18 -2.59
C PHE A 513 -28.47 -1.23 -3.58
N GLU A 514 -27.21 -1.12 -3.97
CA GLU A 514 -26.57 -1.98 -4.96
C GLU A 514 -25.17 -2.38 -4.49
N TRP A 515 -24.79 -3.65 -4.64
CA TRP A 515 -23.46 -4.15 -4.27
C TRP A 515 -22.71 -4.59 -5.51
N LEU A 516 -21.52 -4.04 -5.72
CA LEU A 516 -20.68 -4.36 -6.87
C LEU A 516 -19.70 -5.49 -6.57
N TRP A 517 -19.52 -6.39 -7.54
CA TRP A 517 -18.65 -7.54 -7.48
C TRP A 517 -17.85 -7.68 -8.77
N HIS A 518 -16.52 -7.68 -8.66
CA HIS A 518 -15.58 -7.81 -9.77
C HIS A 518 -14.87 -9.16 -9.70
N PRO A 519 -15.32 -10.17 -10.47
CA PRO A 519 -14.71 -11.49 -10.47
C PRO A 519 -13.35 -11.47 -11.16
N GLY A 520 -12.36 -12.12 -10.55
CA GLY A 520 -11.07 -12.40 -11.20
C GLY A 520 -11.03 -13.76 -11.91
N GLY A 521 -12.19 -14.28 -12.31
CA GLY A 521 -12.37 -15.61 -12.88
C GLY A 521 -13.72 -15.76 -13.57
N GLU A 522 -14.04 -16.97 -14.02
CA GLU A 522 -15.35 -17.29 -14.57
C GLU A 522 -16.40 -17.24 -13.47
N ALA A 523 -17.44 -16.43 -13.68
CA ALA A 523 -18.53 -16.19 -12.75
C ALA A 523 -19.81 -16.90 -13.22
N GLU A 524 -20.43 -17.68 -12.33
CA GLU A 524 -21.62 -18.47 -12.63
C GLU A 524 -22.62 -18.38 -11.47
N LYS A 525 -23.86 -17.98 -11.77
CA LYS A 525 -24.96 -18.07 -10.80
C LYS A 525 -25.45 -19.50 -10.66
N ARG A 526 -25.47 -19.99 -9.43
CA ARG A 526 -26.08 -21.29 -9.08
C ARG A 526 -27.05 -21.11 -7.93
N GLY A 527 -28.33 -21.05 -8.24
CA GLY A 527 -29.36 -20.80 -7.25
C GLY A 527 -29.20 -19.41 -6.63
N ILE A 528 -28.92 -19.37 -5.33
CA ILE A 528 -28.77 -18.13 -4.55
C ILE A 528 -27.31 -17.63 -4.47
N ASP A 529 -26.40 -18.33 -5.15
CA ASP A 529 -24.96 -18.11 -5.05
C ASP A 529 -24.38 -17.60 -6.37
N LEU A 530 -23.39 -16.71 -6.28
CA LEU A 530 -22.44 -16.44 -7.35
C LEU A 530 -21.16 -17.25 -7.10
N ASN A 531 -20.83 -18.19 -7.99
CA ASN A 531 -19.60 -18.97 -7.94
C ASN A 531 -18.57 -18.30 -8.83
N ILE A 532 -17.35 -18.12 -8.33
CA ILE A 532 -16.24 -17.57 -9.12
C ILE A 532 -15.12 -18.58 -9.10
N THR A 533 -14.61 -18.96 -10.28
CA THR A 533 -13.53 -19.95 -10.41
C THR A 533 -12.46 -19.47 -11.38
N ASN A 534 -11.19 -19.62 -11.00
CA ASN A 534 -10.03 -19.39 -11.86
C ASN A 534 -8.95 -20.42 -11.55
N GLY A 535 -8.79 -21.39 -12.47
CA GLY A 535 -7.88 -22.51 -12.28
C GLY A 535 -8.23 -23.31 -11.01
N ASN A 536 -7.29 -23.35 -10.06
CA ASN A 536 -7.47 -24.04 -8.78
C ASN A 536 -8.12 -23.17 -7.69
N SER A 537 -8.37 -21.90 -7.96
CA SER A 537 -9.04 -20.98 -7.04
C SER A 537 -10.54 -20.99 -7.27
N SER A 538 -11.33 -21.07 -6.20
CA SER A 538 -12.78 -20.98 -6.29
C SER A 538 -13.36 -20.37 -5.01
N VAL A 539 -14.34 -19.49 -5.16
CA VAL A 539 -15.10 -18.90 -4.06
C VAL A 539 -16.59 -18.90 -4.37
N VAL A 540 -17.41 -18.86 -3.32
CA VAL A 540 -18.86 -18.68 -3.41
C VAL A 540 -19.25 -17.40 -2.70
N VAL A 541 -19.90 -16.48 -3.41
CA VAL A 541 -20.51 -15.27 -2.86
C VAL A 541 -21.99 -15.55 -2.62
N ARG A 542 -22.40 -15.53 -1.35
CA ARG A 542 -23.77 -15.84 -0.91
C ARG A 542 -24.36 -14.67 -0.11
N PRO A 543 -25.20 -13.83 -0.72
CA PRO A 543 -26.00 -12.85 0.02
C PRO A 543 -27.01 -13.56 0.95
N LEU A 544 -27.10 -13.11 2.20
CA LEU A 544 -27.95 -13.74 3.23
C LEU A 544 -29.01 -12.76 3.75
N TYR A 545 -28.59 -11.52 4.02
CA TYR A 545 -29.44 -10.41 4.42
C TYR A 545 -29.14 -9.15 3.58
N PRO A 546 -30.13 -8.28 3.33
CA PRO A 546 -31.52 -8.39 3.80
C PRO A 546 -32.32 -9.48 3.08
N ARG A 547 -31.88 -9.91 1.89
CA ARG A 547 -32.53 -10.93 1.06
C ARG A 547 -31.48 -11.82 0.40
N LEU A 548 -31.90 -13.01 -0.02
CA LEU A 548 -31.05 -13.90 -0.83
C LEU A 548 -30.96 -13.34 -2.26
N LEU A 549 -29.98 -13.81 -3.03
CA LEU A 549 -30.04 -13.67 -4.49
C LEU A 549 -31.17 -14.54 -5.03
N ALA A 550 -31.93 -14.03 -6.01
CA ALA A 550 -33.02 -14.75 -6.65
C ALA A 550 -32.53 -16.08 -7.22
N LYS A 551 -33.26 -17.17 -6.96
CA LYS A 551 -32.83 -18.54 -7.29
C LYS A 551 -32.67 -18.82 -8.79
N SER A 552 -33.33 -18.03 -9.63
CA SER A 552 -33.24 -18.10 -11.09
C SER A 552 -33.23 -16.68 -11.68
N ASP A 553 -33.09 -16.58 -12.99
CA ASP A 553 -33.17 -15.30 -13.71
C ASP A 553 -34.62 -14.87 -14.03
N PHE A 554 -35.60 -15.71 -13.67
CA PHE A 554 -37.01 -15.33 -13.66
C PHE A 554 -37.31 -14.48 -12.42
N VAL A 555 -36.72 -13.28 -12.36
CA VAL A 555 -36.80 -12.37 -11.20
C VAL A 555 -38.23 -11.99 -10.82
N HIS A 556 -39.18 -12.09 -11.75
CA HIS A 556 -40.61 -11.86 -11.48
C HIS A 556 -41.22 -12.91 -10.53
N ASP A 557 -40.63 -14.11 -10.44
CA ASP A 557 -41.02 -15.13 -9.46
C ASP A 557 -40.45 -14.84 -8.05
N TYR A 558 -39.47 -13.94 -7.95
CA TYR A 558 -38.77 -13.56 -6.71
C TYR A 558 -38.68 -12.03 -6.55
N PRO A 559 -39.81 -11.29 -6.58
CA PRO A 559 -39.81 -9.83 -6.71
C PRO A 559 -39.21 -9.08 -5.51
N GLU A 560 -39.01 -9.77 -4.39
CA GLU A 560 -38.42 -9.21 -3.17
C GLU A 560 -36.96 -9.60 -2.97
N ASP A 561 -36.43 -10.58 -3.72
CA ASP A 561 -35.06 -11.06 -3.57
C ASP A 561 -34.08 -10.19 -4.36
N LEU A 562 -32.79 -10.24 -4.01
CA LEU A 562 -31.78 -9.52 -4.77
C LEU A 562 -31.76 -10.07 -6.20
N TYR A 563 -31.73 -9.18 -7.19
CA TYR A 563 -31.41 -9.56 -8.56
C TYR A 563 -30.04 -9.03 -8.94
N TRP A 564 -29.44 -9.58 -9.98
CA TRP A 564 -28.16 -9.12 -10.48
C TRP A 564 -28.29 -8.47 -11.86
N GLU A 565 -27.40 -7.55 -12.16
CA GLU A 565 -27.17 -7.02 -13.50
C GLU A 565 -25.72 -7.30 -13.89
N GLU A 566 -25.54 -7.77 -15.13
CA GLU A 566 -24.23 -7.90 -15.75
C GLU A 566 -23.85 -6.56 -16.38
N VAL A 567 -22.66 -6.06 -16.04
CA VAL A 567 -22.16 -4.79 -16.55
C VAL A 567 -20.83 -5.02 -17.25
N GLU A 568 -20.79 -4.64 -18.53
CA GLU A 568 -19.56 -4.68 -19.33
C GLU A 568 -18.72 -3.42 -19.09
N ALA A 569 -17.43 -3.60 -18.87
CA ALA A 569 -16.46 -2.53 -18.72
C ALA A 569 -15.12 -2.86 -19.40
N PRO A 570 -14.26 -1.88 -19.67
CA PRO A 570 -12.96 -2.14 -20.29
C PRO A 570 -12.03 -2.98 -19.40
N THR A 571 -11.25 -3.87 -20.01
CA THR A 571 -10.13 -4.52 -19.32
C THR A 571 -9.05 -3.51 -18.97
N GLU A 572 -8.28 -3.77 -17.91
CA GLU A 572 -7.15 -2.93 -17.46
C GLU A 572 -6.15 -2.64 -18.59
N ASP A 573 -5.87 -3.64 -19.45
CA ASP A 573 -4.95 -3.50 -20.59
C ASP A 573 -5.56 -2.81 -21.82
N LEU A 574 -6.85 -2.41 -21.73
CA LEU A 574 -7.65 -1.75 -22.75
C LEU A 574 -7.80 -2.53 -24.06
N LYS A 575 -7.53 -3.85 -24.06
CA LYS A 575 -7.64 -4.69 -25.27
C LYS A 575 -8.98 -5.39 -25.42
N GLY A 576 -9.87 -5.30 -24.43
CA GLY A 576 -11.19 -5.91 -24.48
C GLY A 576 -12.13 -5.35 -23.43
N THR A 577 -13.20 -6.10 -23.18
CA THR A 577 -14.12 -5.87 -22.08
C THR A 577 -14.10 -7.04 -21.11
N GLU A 578 -14.58 -6.78 -19.91
CA GLU A 578 -14.83 -7.73 -18.85
C GLU A 578 -16.18 -7.43 -18.20
N THR A 579 -16.78 -8.45 -17.60
CA THR A 579 -18.07 -8.36 -16.94
C THR A 579 -17.88 -8.27 -15.43
N TYR A 580 -18.52 -7.30 -14.79
CA TYR A 580 -18.74 -7.27 -13.35
C TYR A 580 -20.24 -7.33 -13.05
N TYR A 581 -20.58 -7.59 -11.79
CA TYR A 581 -21.96 -7.84 -11.37
C TYR A 581 -22.41 -6.80 -10.34
N SER A 582 -23.60 -6.25 -10.54
CA SER A 582 -24.28 -5.39 -9.57
C SER A 582 -25.45 -6.15 -8.96
N PHE A 583 -25.50 -6.30 -7.63
CA PHE A 583 -26.63 -6.93 -6.94
C PHE A 583 -27.56 -5.86 -6.41
N HIS A 584 -28.81 -5.83 -6.87
CA HIS A 584 -29.79 -4.79 -6.58
C HIS A 584 -30.79 -5.26 -5.52
N LEU A 585 -31.05 -4.41 -4.52
CA LEU A 585 -32.17 -4.59 -3.60
C LEU A 585 -33.45 -3.97 -4.17
N PRO A 586 -34.51 -4.77 -4.47
CA PRO A 586 -35.76 -4.22 -5.00
C PRO A 586 -36.47 -3.25 -4.05
N ALA A 587 -36.30 -3.47 -2.74
CA ALA A 587 -36.92 -2.65 -1.72
C ALA A 587 -36.38 -1.21 -1.75
N LYS A 588 -37.30 -0.23 -1.63
CA LYS A 588 -36.96 1.19 -1.43
C LYS A 588 -36.86 1.48 0.05
N VAL A 589 -35.64 1.66 0.53
CA VAL A 589 -35.34 1.89 1.95
C VAL A 589 -34.23 2.91 2.09
N ASP A 590 -34.12 3.50 3.27
CA ASP A 590 -33.01 4.39 3.62
C ASP A 590 -31.98 3.72 4.54
N ARG A 591 -32.25 2.49 5.00
CA ARG A 591 -31.43 1.77 5.97
C ARG A 591 -31.38 0.29 5.64
N VAL A 592 -30.18 -0.29 5.65
CA VAL A 592 -29.97 -1.71 5.40
C VAL A 592 -28.91 -2.27 6.35
N LYS A 593 -29.17 -3.47 6.85
CA LYS A 593 -28.15 -4.36 7.42
C LYS A 593 -27.91 -5.52 6.47
N GLY A 594 -26.84 -5.40 5.70
CA GLY A 594 -26.41 -6.43 4.74
C GLY A 594 -25.53 -7.46 5.42
N LEU A 595 -25.68 -8.72 5.05
CA LEU A 595 -24.76 -9.80 5.42
C LEU A 595 -24.57 -10.70 4.21
N THR A 596 -23.32 -10.78 3.75
CA THR A 596 -22.89 -11.64 2.64
C THR A 596 -21.76 -12.53 3.13
N ALA A 597 -21.84 -13.83 2.84
CA ALA A 597 -20.75 -14.76 3.09
C ALA A 597 -19.96 -14.99 1.81
N ILE A 598 -18.63 -14.87 1.91
CA ILE A 598 -17.69 -15.28 0.87
C ILE A 598 -17.02 -16.56 1.37
N ILE A 599 -17.39 -17.70 0.78
CA ILE A 599 -16.93 -19.04 1.17
C ILE A 599 -15.72 -19.38 0.29
N LEU A 600 -14.58 -19.58 0.94
CA LEU A 600 -13.34 -20.01 0.30
C LEU A 600 -13.37 -21.52 0.09
N LYS A 601 -13.01 -21.99 -1.10
CA LYS A 601 -12.98 -23.43 -1.41
C LYS A 601 -11.55 -23.93 -1.52
N GLU A 602 -11.28 -25.06 -0.90
CA GLU A 602 -9.98 -25.73 -1.01
C GLU A 602 -9.69 -26.22 -2.43
N THR A 603 -10.74 -26.65 -3.14
CA THR A 603 -10.70 -27.04 -4.55
C THR A 603 -11.97 -26.58 -5.27
N PRO A 604 -11.92 -26.34 -6.60
CA PRO A 604 -13.10 -25.93 -7.38
C PRO A 604 -14.27 -26.91 -7.34
N ASP A 605 -14.05 -28.19 -7.07
CA ASP A 605 -15.07 -29.24 -7.01
C ASP A 605 -15.58 -29.52 -5.58
N GLN A 606 -15.07 -28.83 -4.56
CA GLN A 606 -15.51 -28.99 -3.18
C GLN A 606 -17.03 -28.78 -3.05
N LYS A 607 -17.74 -29.83 -2.60
CA LYS A 607 -19.19 -29.84 -2.37
C LYS A 607 -19.58 -29.64 -0.91
N ASP A 608 -18.71 -30.06 0.01
CA ASP A 608 -18.92 -29.88 1.44
C ASP A 608 -18.61 -28.43 1.81
N LEU A 609 -19.64 -27.58 1.73
CA LEU A 609 -19.59 -26.16 2.08
C LEU A 609 -20.38 -25.92 3.37
N PRO A 610 -20.07 -24.86 4.12
CA PRO A 610 -20.82 -24.50 5.31
C PRO A 610 -22.32 -24.36 5.01
N TYR A 611 -23.14 -25.07 5.78
CA TYR A 611 -24.59 -24.88 5.78
C TYR A 611 -24.94 -23.71 6.69
N MET A 612 -25.65 -22.71 6.16
CA MET A 612 -25.99 -21.48 6.88
C MET A 612 -27.51 -21.35 7.01
N GLU A 613 -28.03 -21.54 8.20
CA GLU A 613 -29.42 -21.28 8.55
C GLU A 613 -29.59 -19.80 8.91
N ARG A 614 -30.45 -19.07 8.19
CA ARG A 614 -30.83 -17.70 8.55
C ARG A 614 -31.77 -17.70 9.75
N ARG A 615 -31.51 -16.83 10.72
CA ARG A 615 -32.25 -16.73 11.98
C ARG A 615 -32.55 -15.28 12.28
N GLU A 616 -33.72 -15.00 12.83
CA GLU A 616 -34.10 -13.63 13.19
C GLU A 616 -35.02 -13.64 14.39
N GLY A 617 -35.05 -12.52 15.08
CA GLY A 617 -35.95 -12.28 16.20
C GLY A 617 -36.18 -10.79 16.39
N LYS A 618 -36.69 -10.43 17.57
CA LYS A 618 -36.97 -9.04 17.89
C LYS A 618 -35.67 -8.22 17.89
N ASP A 619 -35.54 -7.35 16.89
CA ASP A 619 -34.43 -6.42 16.72
C ASP A 619 -33.04 -7.06 16.51
N TRP A 620 -32.99 -8.32 16.03
CA TRP A 620 -31.73 -8.99 15.66
C TRP A 620 -31.91 -9.94 14.48
N ILE A 621 -30.84 -10.11 13.71
CA ILE A 621 -30.69 -11.13 12.66
C ILE A 621 -29.44 -11.94 12.94
N GLY A 622 -29.33 -13.14 12.37
CA GLY A 622 -28.20 -14.00 12.62
C GLY A 622 -28.12 -15.21 11.70
N LEU A 623 -27.03 -15.94 11.86
CA LEU A 623 -26.76 -17.19 11.16
C LEU A 623 -26.42 -18.27 12.17
N ARG A 624 -26.94 -19.48 11.95
CA ARG A 624 -26.37 -20.69 12.51
C ARG A 624 -25.62 -21.44 11.41
N ILE A 625 -24.30 -21.51 11.55
CA ILE A 625 -23.41 -22.10 10.55
C ILE A 625 -22.97 -23.48 11.05
N HIS A 626 -23.26 -24.52 10.26
CA HIS A 626 -22.77 -25.89 10.49
C HIS A 626 -21.63 -26.20 9.54
N TYR A 627 -20.45 -26.50 10.08
CA TYR A 627 -19.30 -26.86 9.24
C TYR A 627 -18.25 -27.68 10.01
N LYS A 628 -17.74 -28.76 9.39
CA LYS A 628 -16.63 -29.60 9.90
C LYS A 628 -16.79 -30.00 11.38
N GLY A 629 -18.01 -30.38 11.80
CA GLY A 629 -18.31 -30.82 13.17
C GLY A 629 -18.54 -29.68 14.18
N LYS A 630 -18.42 -28.42 13.75
CA LYS A 630 -18.65 -27.23 14.57
C LYS A 630 -19.97 -26.53 14.22
N ILE A 631 -20.47 -25.79 15.20
CA ILE A 631 -21.55 -24.82 15.03
C ILE A 631 -21.02 -23.44 15.41
N THR A 632 -21.20 -22.46 14.52
CA THR A 632 -20.96 -21.04 14.80
C THR A 632 -22.28 -20.30 14.72
N ASP A 633 -22.74 -19.74 15.83
CA ASP A 633 -23.87 -18.82 15.83
C ASP A 633 -23.35 -17.38 15.74
N LEU A 634 -23.71 -16.66 14.68
CA LEU A 634 -23.40 -15.24 14.47
C LEU A 634 -24.68 -14.42 14.64
N TYR A 635 -24.65 -13.40 15.50
CA TYR A 635 -25.78 -12.51 15.75
C TYR A 635 -25.40 -11.06 15.45
N ILE A 636 -26.31 -10.33 14.83
CA ILE A 636 -26.18 -8.91 14.51
C ILE A 636 -27.36 -8.17 15.14
N ASN A 637 -27.03 -7.20 15.96
CA ASN A 637 -27.97 -6.36 16.68
C ASN A 637 -28.47 -5.23 15.78
N GLN A 638 -29.77 -5.20 15.54
CA GLN A 638 -30.34 -4.16 14.69
C GLN A 638 -30.40 -2.80 15.38
N LEU A 639 -30.43 -2.73 16.71
CA LEU A 639 -30.51 -1.47 17.47
C LEU A 639 -29.16 -0.77 17.65
N ALA A 640 -28.05 -1.51 17.54
CA ALA A 640 -26.69 -1.03 17.85
C ALA A 640 -26.02 -0.26 16.68
N ASP A 641 -26.80 0.40 15.84
CA ASP A 641 -26.33 1.11 14.64
C ASP A 641 -26.23 2.64 14.82
N GLY A 642 -26.30 3.11 16.07
CA GLY A 642 -26.26 4.53 16.40
C GLY A 642 -27.58 5.27 16.14
N ARG A 643 -28.68 4.59 15.79
CA ARG A 643 -30.00 5.21 15.56
C ARG A 643 -30.50 6.09 16.70
N LEU A 644 -30.15 5.77 17.95
CA LEU A 644 -30.49 6.52 19.16
C LEU A 644 -29.28 6.51 20.11
N MET A 645 -28.40 7.50 19.98
CA MET A 645 -27.08 7.48 20.64
C MET A 645 -27.09 7.39 22.17
N HIS A 646 -28.14 7.87 22.83
CA HIS A 646 -28.30 7.82 24.29
C HIS A 646 -29.22 6.67 24.76
N SER A 647 -29.73 5.86 23.83
CA SER A 647 -30.56 4.70 24.17
C SER A 647 -29.71 3.43 24.18
N ASN A 648 -29.94 2.63 25.21
CA ASN A 648 -29.35 1.32 25.37
C ASN A 648 -29.84 0.37 24.25
N SER A 649 -28.92 -0.15 23.44
CA SER A 649 -29.19 -1.02 22.29
C SER A 649 -29.23 -2.51 22.68
N TRP A 650 -29.88 -2.86 23.79
CA TRP A 650 -29.89 -4.25 24.25
C TRP A 650 -30.86 -5.11 23.45
N ILE A 651 -30.43 -6.33 23.16
CA ILE A 651 -31.25 -7.36 22.52
C ILE A 651 -31.20 -8.64 23.35
N GLU A 652 -32.21 -9.49 23.13
CA GLU A 652 -32.21 -10.89 23.56
C GLU A 652 -32.25 -11.80 22.33
N ALA A 653 -31.13 -12.47 22.05
CA ALA A 653 -30.97 -13.36 20.90
C ALA A 653 -30.69 -14.78 21.39
N ASP A 654 -31.68 -15.67 21.25
CA ASP A 654 -31.59 -17.08 21.66
C ASP A 654 -31.09 -17.30 23.10
N GLY A 655 -31.58 -16.48 24.02
CA GLY A 655 -31.18 -16.48 25.43
C GLY A 655 -29.90 -15.71 25.74
N TRP A 656 -29.22 -15.15 24.73
CA TRP A 656 -28.13 -14.19 24.93
C TRP A 656 -28.68 -12.79 25.12
N PHE A 657 -28.37 -12.16 26.26
CA PHE A 657 -28.66 -10.77 26.52
C PHE A 657 -27.37 -9.95 26.33
N THR A 658 -27.38 -9.04 25.37
CA THR A 658 -26.18 -8.32 24.93
C THR A 658 -26.48 -6.94 24.40
N ASP A 659 -25.48 -6.08 24.47
CA ASP A 659 -25.46 -4.77 23.85
C ASP A 659 -24.44 -4.65 22.71
N ALA A 660 -23.80 -5.77 22.34
CA ALA A 660 -22.84 -5.82 21.25
C ALA A 660 -23.50 -5.50 19.90
N TYR A 661 -22.74 -4.89 18.99
CA TYR A 661 -23.18 -4.70 17.61
C TYR A 661 -23.35 -6.03 16.89
N MET A 662 -22.34 -6.89 17.01
CA MET A 662 -22.43 -8.29 16.60
C MET A 662 -21.60 -9.15 17.54
N PHE A 663 -21.92 -10.43 17.62
CA PHE A 663 -21.10 -11.40 18.32
C PHE A 663 -21.23 -12.77 17.66
N ALA A 664 -20.18 -13.57 17.76
CA ALA A 664 -20.19 -14.96 17.32
C ALA A 664 -19.75 -15.89 18.45
N VAL A 665 -20.38 -17.05 18.55
CA VAL A 665 -19.99 -18.13 19.48
C VAL A 665 -19.81 -19.42 18.69
N THR A 666 -18.60 -20.00 18.78
CA THR A 666 -18.25 -21.25 18.11
C THR A 666 -18.16 -22.37 19.14
N TYR A 667 -18.78 -23.51 18.86
CA TYR A 667 -18.83 -24.68 19.74
C TYR A 667 -18.96 -25.98 18.93
N GLU A 668 -18.62 -27.12 19.54
CA GLU A 668 -18.73 -28.43 18.88
C GLU A 668 -20.20 -28.84 18.73
N ALA A 669 -20.52 -29.54 17.64
CA ALA A 669 -21.87 -30.06 17.42
C ALA A 669 -22.28 -31.00 18.56
N GLY A 670 -23.47 -30.78 19.13
CA GLY A 670 -23.98 -31.52 20.29
C GLY A 670 -23.62 -30.93 21.65
N MET A 671 -22.81 -29.86 21.70
CA MET A 671 -22.62 -29.04 22.90
C MET A 671 -23.57 -27.84 22.92
N GLU A 672 -23.69 -27.19 24.08
CA GLU A 672 -24.48 -25.96 24.22
C GLU A 672 -23.63 -24.72 23.85
N PRO A 673 -24.24 -23.64 23.31
CA PRO A 673 -23.51 -22.39 23.02
C PRO A 673 -22.80 -21.79 24.23
N ALA A 674 -23.32 -22.05 25.44
CA ALA A 674 -22.72 -21.61 26.70
C ALA A 674 -21.33 -22.23 26.94
N ASP A 675 -21.08 -23.44 26.44
CA ASP A 675 -19.83 -24.17 26.60
C ASP A 675 -18.73 -23.70 25.63
N SER A 676 -19.07 -22.78 24.72
CA SER A 676 -18.17 -22.22 23.72
C SER A 676 -16.84 -21.78 24.31
N LYS A 677 -15.77 -22.17 23.62
CA LYS A 677 -14.38 -21.83 23.94
C LYS A 677 -13.78 -20.79 23.00
N GLU A 678 -14.52 -20.39 21.96
CA GLU A 678 -14.13 -19.37 20.99
C GLU A 678 -15.29 -18.40 20.78
N ARG A 679 -15.08 -17.13 21.14
CA ARG A 679 -16.10 -16.07 21.03
C ARG A 679 -15.53 -14.85 20.35
N PHE A 680 -16.34 -14.21 19.51
CA PHE A 680 -16.08 -12.89 18.96
C PHE A 680 -17.14 -11.92 19.46
N ILE A 681 -16.73 -10.72 19.88
CA ILE A 681 -17.61 -9.64 20.32
C ILE A 681 -17.15 -8.37 19.61
N CYS A 682 -18.04 -7.75 18.84
CA CYS A 682 -17.79 -6.51 18.14
C CYS A 682 -18.58 -5.39 18.79
N TYR A 683 -17.89 -4.33 19.20
CA TYR A 683 -18.48 -3.13 19.77
C TYR A 683 -19.53 -3.47 20.86
N GLY A 684 -19.10 -4.19 21.90
CA GLY A 684 -19.97 -4.64 23.01
C GLY A 684 -19.36 -4.37 24.37
N SER A 685 -20.20 -4.20 25.39
CA SER A 685 -19.78 -4.09 26.80
C SER A 685 -20.30 -5.20 27.69
N ALA A 686 -21.26 -6.00 27.22
CA ALA A 686 -21.78 -7.12 27.98
C ALA A 686 -22.29 -8.23 27.08
N LEU A 687 -21.98 -9.48 27.45
CA LEU A 687 -22.58 -10.68 26.89
C LEU A 687 -23.00 -11.59 28.05
N ARG A 688 -24.29 -11.90 28.14
CA ARG A 688 -24.89 -12.68 29.23
C ARG A 688 -25.80 -13.77 28.70
N ARG A 689 -25.94 -14.86 29.44
CA ARG A 689 -26.96 -15.90 29.19
C ARG A 689 -27.61 -16.24 30.53
N GLY A 690 -28.89 -15.89 30.69
CA GLY A 690 -29.51 -15.83 32.02
C GLY A 690 -28.73 -14.91 32.97
N ASP A 691 -28.50 -15.35 34.20
CA ASP A 691 -27.74 -14.60 35.22
C ASP A 691 -26.21 -14.70 35.08
N VAL A 692 -25.71 -15.44 34.08
CA VAL A 692 -24.28 -15.66 33.88
C VAL A 692 -23.69 -14.62 32.92
N SER A 693 -22.70 -13.87 33.39
CA SER A 693 -21.93 -12.94 32.55
C SER A 693 -20.72 -13.64 31.92
N PHE A 694 -20.70 -13.69 30.60
CA PHE A 694 -19.61 -14.25 29.80
C PHE A 694 -18.52 -13.22 29.49
N PHE A 695 -18.96 -11.99 29.24
CA PHE A 695 -18.10 -10.83 29.04
C PHE A 695 -18.74 -9.61 29.70
N SER A 696 -17.91 -8.76 30.30
CA SER A 696 -18.32 -7.46 30.80
C SER A 696 -17.17 -6.46 30.82
N SER A 697 -17.44 -5.25 30.36
CA SER A 697 -16.57 -4.07 30.45
C SER A 697 -17.42 -2.82 30.67
N LEU A 698 -16.79 -1.73 31.11
CA LEU A 698 -17.47 -0.43 31.19
C LEU A 698 -17.58 0.27 29.84
N ALA A 699 -16.71 -0.08 28.89
CA ALA A 699 -16.70 0.48 27.55
C ALA A 699 -17.01 -0.59 26.51
N LYS A 700 -17.49 -0.16 25.34
CA LYS A 700 -17.62 -1.02 24.15
C LYS A 700 -16.23 -1.42 23.66
N LEU A 701 -15.96 -2.71 23.56
CA LEU A 701 -14.70 -3.28 23.09
C LEU A 701 -14.93 -4.19 21.89
N PHE A 702 -13.83 -4.48 21.18
CA PHE A 702 -13.72 -5.50 20.15
C PHE A 702 -12.87 -6.62 20.73
N VAL A 703 -13.40 -7.84 20.77
CA VAL A 703 -12.74 -8.96 21.45
C VAL A 703 -12.85 -10.26 20.67
N ILE A 704 -11.73 -10.96 20.53
CA ILE A 704 -11.71 -12.40 20.28
C ILE A 704 -11.22 -13.09 21.56
N GLN A 705 -12.00 -14.04 22.08
CA GLN A 705 -11.64 -14.88 23.22
C GLN A 705 -11.44 -16.31 22.74
N LYS A 706 -10.32 -16.92 23.12
CA LYS A 706 -10.08 -18.36 22.96
C LYS A 706 -9.61 -19.05 24.23
N GLU A 707 -10.13 -20.24 24.50
CA GLU A 707 -9.66 -21.12 25.57
C GLU A 707 -9.04 -22.39 24.98
N GLU A 708 -7.73 -22.57 25.14
CA GLU A 708 -6.99 -23.71 24.59
C GLU A 708 -6.00 -24.26 25.64
N ASN A 709 -6.00 -25.57 25.89
CA ASN A 709 -5.06 -26.23 26.81
C ASN A 709 -5.00 -25.61 28.23
N GLY A 710 -6.13 -25.06 28.69
CA GLY A 710 -6.25 -24.36 29.97
C GLY A 710 -5.64 -22.95 29.99
N ARG A 711 -5.29 -22.38 28.83
CA ARG A 711 -4.87 -20.98 28.66
C ARG A 711 -6.02 -20.17 28.05
N MET A 712 -6.16 -18.92 28.48
CA MET A 712 -7.09 -17.96 27.89
C MET A 712 -6.29 -16.97 27.04
N LYS A 713 -6.57 -16.91 25.74
CA LYS A 713 -6.00 -15.92 24.81
C LYS A 713 -7.08 -14.90 24.46
N LEU A 714 -6.70 -13.64 24.49
CA LEU A 714 -7.58 -12.50 24.27
C LEU A 714 -6.92 -11.57 23.26
N TRP A 715 -7.64 -11.25 22.20
CA TRP A 715 -7.32 -10.15 21.30
C TRP A 715 -8.34 -9.07 21.56
N MET A 716 -7.88 -7.89 21.94
CA MET A 716 -8.72 -6.81 22.47
C MET A 716 -8.31 -5.46 21.89
N ASP A 717 -9.29 -4.72 21.41
CA ASP A 717 -9.15 -3.35 20.92
C ASP A 717 -10.40 -2.52 21.30
N GLY A 718 -10.34 -1.20 21.13
CA GLY A 718 -11.42 -0.27 21.44
C GLY A 718 -10.90 0.99 22.13
N GLN A 719 -10.99 1.03 23.46
CA GLN A 719 -10.65 2.23 24.23
C GLN A 719 -9.18 2.26 24.66
N PRO A 720 -8.56 3.44 24.84
CA PRO A 720 -7.16 3.56 25.30
C PRO A 720 -6.88 2.90 26.66
N LYS A 721 -7.90 2.75 27.52
CA LYS A 721 -7.83 2.04 28.79
C LYS A 721 -8.90 0.96 28.85
N MET A 722 -8.51 -0.30 28.70
CA MET A 722 -9.45 -1.42 28.72
C MET A 722 -9.42 -2.15 30.06
N ASN A 723 -10.60 -2.28 30.66
CA ASN A 723 -10.87 -3.14 31.80
C ASN A 723 -12.04 -4.06 31.45
N ALA A 724 -11.81 -5.36 31.51
CA ALA A 724 -12.80 -6.35 31.13
C ALA A 724 -12.77 -7.57 32.06
N ARG A 725 -13.90 -8.26 32.10
CA ARG A 725 -14.14 -9.48 32.85
C ARG A 725 -14.60 -10.56 31.89
N PHE A 726 -14.01 -11.74 31.98
CA PHE A 726 -14.28 -12.88 31.12
C PHE A 726 -14.68 -14.08 31.97
N ARG A 727 -15.75 -14.77 31.60
CA ARG A 727 -16.12 -16.03 32.25
C ARG A 727 -15.02 -17.06 31.98
N SER A 728 -14.65 -17.79 33.04
CA SER A 728 -13.87 -19.01 32.93
C SER A 728 -14.26 -19.99 34.03
N GLU A 729 -14.63 -21.21 33.66
CA GLU A 729 -15.12 -22.23 34.59
C GLU A 729 -14.08 -22.61 35.63
N LYS A 730 -12.81 -22.62 35.21
CA LYS A 730 -11.65 -22.92 36.05
C LYS A 730 -10.66 -21.78 35.96
N ARG A 731 -9.79 -21.65 36.97
CA ARG A 731 -8.68 -20.70 36.91
C ARG A 731 -7.76 -21.06 35.73
N PRO A 732 -7.55 -20.19 34.73
CA PRO A 732 -6.65 -20.50 33.62
C PRO A 732 -5.21 -20.56 34.11
N LYS A 733 -4.41 -21.41 33.46
CA LYS A 733 -2.97 -21.54 33.73
C LYS A 733 -2.20 -20.29 33.33
N ALA A 734 -2.65 -19.62 32.27
CA ALA A 734 -2.11 -18.35 31.80
C ALA A 734 -3.18 -17.56 31.06
N VAL A 735 -3.04 -16.23 31.09
CA VAL A 735 -3.84 -15.30 30.29
C VAL A 735 -2.88 -14.54 29.38
N VAL A 736 -3.18 -14.48 28.09
CA VAL A 736 -2.39 -13.76 27.09
C VAL A 736 -3.31 -12.74 26.43
N VAL A 737 -2.94 -11.46 26.49
CA VAL A 737 -3.71 -10.35 25.91
C VAL A 737 -2.85 -9.68 24.84
N ASN A 738 -3.32 -9.64 23.59
CA ASN A 738 -2.59 -9.05 22.45
C ASN A 738 -1.14 -9.54 22.37
N GLY A 739 -0.93 -10.86 22.56
CA GLY A 739 0.39 -11.49 22.55
C GLY A 739 1.22 -11.35 23.85
N LYS A 740 0.78 -10.53 24.82
CA LYS A 740 1.49 -10.30 26.08
C LYS A 740 0.94 -11.15 27.22
N VAL A 741 1.82 -11.87 27.92
CA VAL A 741 1.45 -12.66 29.11
C VAL A 741 1.01 -11.69 30.22
N THR A 742 -0.20 -11.90 30.73
CA THR A 742 -0.86 -11.03 31.72
C THR A 742 -1.12 -11.79 33.03
N PRO A 743 -0.93 -11.17 34.21
CA PRO A 743 -1.22 -11.81 35.49
C PRO A 743 -2.65 -12.35 35.58
N VAL A 744 -2.78 -13.60 36.05
CA VAL A 744 -4.09 -14.24 36.21
C VAL A 744 -4.78 -13.75 37.47
N VAL A 745 -5.67 -12.78 37.33
CA VAL A 745 -6.59 -12.33 38.37
C VAL A 745 -7.93 -13.06 38.21
N TYR A 746 -8.12 -14.12 38.98
CA TYR A 746 -9.31 -14.99 38.91
C TYR A 746 -10.11 -14.94 40.21
N GLU A 747 -11.39 -14.57 40.11
CA GLU A 747 -12.29 -14.48 41.26
C GLU A 747 -13.69 -14.93 40.82
N LYS A 748 -14.33 -15.81 41.63
CA LYS A 748 -15.74 -16.23 41.45
C LYS A 748 -16.09 -16.67 40.03
N GLY A 749 -15.21 -17.42 39.36
CA GLY A 749 -15.48 -17.91 38.01
C GLY A 749 -15.21 -16.92 36.89
N THR A 750 -14.52 -15.82 37.16
CA THR A 750 -14.23 -14.74 36.21
C THR A 750 -12.76 -14.38 36.24
N VAL A 751 -12.19 -14.15 35.06
CA VAL A 751 -10.86 -13.57 34.86
C VAL A 751 -11.01 -12.07 34.66
N LYS A 752 -10.29 -11.28 35.44
CA LYS A 752 -10.21 -9.82 35.29
C LYS A 752 -8.94 -9.45 34.53
N VAL A 753 -9.11 -8.63 33.49
CA VAL A 753 -8.03 -8.00 32.72
C VAL A 753 -8.12 -6.50 32.92
N SER A 754 -6.99 -5.84 33.18
CA SER A 754 -6.95 -4.40 33.49
C SER A 754 -5.67 -3.76 32.97
N GLY A 755 -5.76 -2.47 32.60
CA GLY A 755 -4.60 -1.68 32.19
C GLY A 755 -4.01 -2.08 30.84
N VAL A 756 -4.82 -2.68 29.95
CA VAL A 756 -4.38 -2.98 28.58
C VAL A 756 -4.30 -1.66 27.82
N VAL A 757 -3.13 -1.37 27.28
CA VAL A 757 -2.84 -0.23 26.39
C VAL A 757 -2.60 -0.79 24.99
N ILE A 758 -3.28 -0.22 24.00
CA ILE A 758 -3.04 -0.51 22.59
C ILE A 758 -1.77 0.23 22.20
N GLU A 759 -0.79 -0.50 21.67
CA GLU A 759 0.46 0.07 21.13
C GLU A 759 0.29 0.52 19.69
#